data_AF-A0A1W2BW59-F1
#
_entry.id   AF-A0A1W2BW59-F1
#
_cell.length_a   1.000
_cell.length_b   1.000
_cell.length_c   1.000
_cell.angle_alpha   90.00
_cell.angle_beta   90.00
_cell.angle_gamma   90.00
#
_symmetry.space_group_name_H-M   'P 1'
#
loop_
_entity.id
_entity.type
_entity.pdbx_description
1 polymer ?
#
loop_
_entity_poly.entity_id
_entity_poly.type
_entity_poly.pdbx_seq_one_letter_code
_entity_poly.pdbx_strand_id
1 'polypeptide(L)'
;MKKLGLFIAVMVVMLCIAVGACADGLDLDGETFIPDETFRAYLLQFDTDGDHSLNDEEIDAVTCIDVTNLGVKTLGGLYNFTELEELYCSGNQLTALFTGDNRNLKVVSCEDNSLTSLSVTGNYNLEKLNCSGNELTSLDVSSAYPYLKSLECKGNKISELDISECHDLVKVIIKNKQKEYDTYYSWDGGESGCLSVDKTVSLITGVDKGIVLNDTNFPDETFRAYIERYCDNGDAILTPEEVDSVTSIYVNYEDIKSFKGIEFFTSLKELRCMDIDITSLDLRANTNLEELNCYGCPIESLDLGQCTKLRLLNCSRTNISSLDVSKNTLLEKLTCWYLPITSIDLSQNANLQELDCLHNNLRELDLSHNPELTQLDCRENQLTKLDLSNNTKLKTVVCNDNQLTALDISKCADLWGVYCYNNQLTELNTENNGTIFSIWCNGNQLTTLDVSKNPKLAYFNCSENKITVLDISKCPALIKLIVDETRFEDDKTYGWSRYIPEEYFAVDKNVRLIPVAVESVSLNYTKLDMTAGENKQLTETISPFYAGNQNIRWDSDHPEIAIVDSNGKITAVTPGRATITVTTEDSGKTAACVVTVSPNGEGSVPVLGVTLNKAELTLSEGAMETLFATVTPAYATNGKFIWSSNNNSVATVDAGGKVTAVAAGKATITAMSEDGTKTASCTVIVDSGDKVEAFVTRCYSIILGRKPDAAGFADWTTALRNKTKTASEIIYGFVGSNEFKNKNYSCSDVVEILYKAMLGRGSDAKGKEYWVTKLEDGQPVGAAINGFCASNEFQRICREYGITPGSVKVESANETGNGNNGADNPRILTSARRTIKKEKAENFIRRCYARILGREVDQDGLTNWAEILTSGQMTPEQVANSFFSSEEFENRNLDSEEIVKILYRVYMGREADQEDLNTWVEKLNNGTKLQELVKTFSKTKEFKAIISSMID
;
A
#
# COMPACT_ATOMS: atom_id res chain seq x y z
N MET A 1 13.45 -5.50 -60.89
CA MET A 1 13.43 -4.34 -61.81
C MET A 1 12.29 -3.34 -61.53
N LYS A 2 11.04 -3.76 -61.23
CA LYS A 2 9.98 -2.82 -60.80
C LYS A 2 10.20 -2.15 -59.43
N LYS A 3 10.86 -2.83 -58.47
CA LYS A 3 11.29 -2.22 -57.18
C LYS A 3 12.44 -1.21 -57.32
N LEU A 4 13.15 -1.18 -58.46
CA LEU A 4 14.28 -0.26 -58.68
C LEU A 4 13.80 1.12 -59.16
N GLY A 5 12.64 1.19 -59.84
CA GLY A 5 12.05 2.47 -60.27
C GLY A 5 11.48 3.29 -59.11
N LEU A 6 10.89 2.62 -58.09
CA LEU A 6 10.40 3.27 -56.88
C LEU A 6 11.55 3.76 -55.99
N PHE A 7 12.66 3.00 -55.93
CA PHE A 7 13.85 3.37 -55.18
C PHE A 7 14.59 4.58 -55.79
N ILE A 8 14.54 4.73 -57.12
CA ILE A 8 15.10 5.89 -57.81
C ILE A 8 14.21 7.14 -57.64
N ALA A 9 12.88 7.00 -57.60
CA ALA A 9 11.98 8.11 -57.30
C ALA A 9 12.13 8.62 -55.86
N VAL A 10 12.26 7.71 -54.87
CA VAL A 10 12.53 8.07 -53.47
C VAL A 10 13.94 8.63 -53.29
N MET A 11 14.95 8.15 -54.03
CA MET A 11 16.29 8.75 -54.01
C MET A 11 16.33 10.14 -54.67
N VAL A 12 15.53 10.42 -55.70
CA VAL A 12 15.45 11.77 -56.28
C VAL A 12 14.79 12.75 -55.29
N VAL A 13 13.82 12.30 -54.50
CA VAL A 13 13.22 13.12 -53.43
C VAL A 13 14.18 13.29 -52.24
N MET A 14 14.88 12.25 -51.79
CA MET A 14 15.88 12.37 -50.72
C MET A 14 17.14 13.16 -51.14
N LEU A 15 17.50 13.19 -52.42
CA LEU A 15 18.60 14.02 -52.91
C LEU A 15 18.21 15.50 -53.04
N CYS A 16 16.92 15.83 -53.06
CA CYS A 16 16.41 17.21 -53.04
C CYS A 16 16.24 17.79 -51.63
N ILE A 17 16.26 16.96 -50.57
CA ILE A 17 16.27 17.43 -49.17
C ILE A 17 17.63 18.07 -48.79
N ALA A 18 18.67 17.90 -49.62
CA ALA A 18 20.02 18.39 -49.33
C ALA A 18 20.47 19.62 -50.15
N VAL A 19 19.68 20.14 -51.09
CA VAL A 19 20.03 21.39 -51.81
C VAL A 19 18.75 22.11 -52.23
N GLY A 20 18.31 23.08 -51.44
CA GLY A 20 17.10 23.86 -51.79
C GLY A 20 16.56 24.86 -50.78
N ALA A 21 17.23 25.14 -49.66
CA ALA A 21 16.94 26.37 -48.90
C ALA A 21 17.60 27.54 -49.63
N CYS A 22 16.95 28.01 -50.70
CA CYS A 22 17.19 29.36 -51.23
C CYS A 22 16.52 30.34 -50.28
N ALA A 23 17.22 31.41 -49.90
CA ALA A 23 16.76 32.41 -48.94
C ALA A 23 15.62 33.33 -49.46
N ASP A 24 14.94 32.95 -50.55
CA ASP A 24 14.06 33.82 -51.35
C ASP A 24 12.69 33.16 -51.67
N GLY A 25 12.18 32.26 -50.82
CA GLY A 25 10.83 31.67 -51.01
C GLY A 25 10.71 30.63 -52.15
N LEU A 26 9.48 30.15 -52.39
CA LEU A 26 9.13 29.19 -53.44
C LEU A 26 8.88 29.93 -54.77
N ASP A 27 9.90 29.94 -55.64
CA ASP A 27 9.87 30.53 -56.98
C ASP A 27 8.76 29.94 -57.89
N LEU A 28 7.84 30.80 -58.36
CA LEU A 28 6.72 30.46 -59.24
C LEU A 28 7.00 30.66 -60.74
N ASP A 29 8.16 31.22 -61.11
CA ASP A 29 8.61 31.29 -62.50
C ASP A 29 9.47 30.06 -62.88
N GLY A 30 10.00 29.35 -61.88
CA GLY A 30 10.87 28.18 -62.05
C GLY A 30 10.15 26.84 -62.27
N GLU A 31 10.57 26.08 -63.29
CA GLU A 31 10.04 24.72 -63.57
C GLU A 31 10.62 23.63 -62.64
N THR A 32 11.61 23.96 -61.82
CA THR A 32 12.40 22.98 -61.05
C THR A 32 11.60 22.34 -59.91
N PHE A 33 10.79 23.13 -59.19
CA PHE A 33 10.07 22.68 -58.00
C PHE A 33 8.57 22.49 -58.26
N ILE A 34 7.97 23.36 -59.07
CA ILE A 34 6.57 23.26 -59.50
C ILE A 34 6.54 23.12 -61.04
N PRO A 35 6.63 21.90 -61.59
CA PRO A 35 6.85 21.70 -63.02
C PRO A 35 5.64 22.05 -63.92
N ASP A 36 4.43 22.11 -63.38
CA ASP A 36 3.21 22.37 -64.15
C ASP A 36 2.90 23.88 -64.25
N GLU A 37 2.86 24.42 -65.48
CA GLU A 37 2.60 25.84 -65.75
C GLU A 37 1.22 26.28 -65.25
N THR A 38 0.21 25.43 -65.37
CA THR A 38 -1.15 25.72 -64.89
C THR A 38 -1.17 25.78 -63.37
N PHE A 39 -0.46 24.87 -62.69
CA PHE A 39 -0.37 24.88 -61.23
C PHE A 39 0.43 26.09 -60.71
N ARG A 40 1.53 26.47 -61.36
CA ARG A 40 2.25 27.73 -61.04
C ARG A 40 1.35 28.94 -61.19
N ALA A 41 0.62 29.03 -62.30
CA ALA A 41 -0.32 30.14 -62.54
C ALA A 41 -1.45 30.20 -61.49
N TYR A 42 -1.88 29.06 -60.95
CA TYR A 42 -2.84 29.01 -59.85
C TYR A 42 -2.23 29.55 -58.55
N LEU A 43 -0.98 29.19 -58.24
CA LEU A 43 -0.31 29.59 -56.99
C LEU A 43 -0.04 31.10 -56.88
N LEU A 44 0.03 31.83 -58.01
CA LEU A 44 0.15 33.30 -58.04
C LEU A 44 -0.96 34.03 -57.29
N GLN A 45 -2.07 33.38 -56.95
CA GLN A 45 -3.11 34.00 -56.12
C GLN A 45 -2.73 34.13 -54.64
N PHE A 46 -1.73 33.36 -54.19
CA PHE A 46 -1.22 33.37 -52.83
C PHE A 46 0.03 34.25 -52.68
N ASP A 47 0.59 34.72 -53.81
CA ASP A 47 1.64 35.74 -53.87
C ASP A 47 1.01 37.10 -53.59
N THR A 48 1.13 37.56 -52.34
CA THR A 48 0.46 38.77 -51.83
C THR A 48 1.25 40.04 -52.09
N ASP A 49 2.57 39.94 -52.24
CA ASP A 49 3.45 41.08 -52.52
C ASP A 49 3.78 41.25 -54.02
N GLY A 50 3.43 40.25 -54.84
CA GLY A 50 3.53 40.25 -56.29
C GLY A 50 4.95 40.04 -56.80
N ASP A 51 5.82 39.42 -56.01
CA ASP A 51 7.22 39.20 -56.36
C ASP A 51 7.47 37.91 -57.17
N HIS A 52 6.41 37.18 -57.52
CA HIS A 52 6.42 35.91 -58.23
C HIS A 52 7.10 34.76 -57.46
N SER A 53 7.17 34.87 -56.14
CA SER A 53 7.57 33.81 -55.22
C SER A 53 6.55 33.69 -54.08
N LEU A 54 6.58 32.59 -53.34
CA LEU A 54 5.82 32.46 -52.09
C LEU A 54 6.78 32.38 -50.92
N ASN A 55 6.71 33.33 -50.00
CA ASN A 55 7.47 33.28 -48.75
C ASN A 55 6.82 32.33 -47.73
N ASP A 56 7.50 32.05 -46.61
CA ASP A 56 7.01 31.12 -45.59
C ASP A 56 5.64 31.56 -45.00
N GLU A 57 5.39 32.86 -44.80
CA GLU A 57 4.10 33.35 -44.29
C GLU A 57 2.96 33.12 -45.29
N GLU A 58 3.23 33.29 -46.58
CA GLU A 58 2.26 33.05 -47.66
C GLU A 58 1.96 31.56 -47.83
N ILE A 59 3.00 30.71 -47.75
CA ILE A 59 2.88 29.25 -47.81
C ILE A 59 2.08 28.73 -46.60
N ASP A 60 2.41 29.18 -45.39
CA ASP A 60 1.74 28.78 -44.15
C ASP A 60 0.27 29.23 -44.11
N ALA A 61 -0.09 30.30 -44.84
CA ALA A 61 -1.47 30.74 -44.98
C ALA A 61 -2.32 29.87 -45.92
N VAL A 62 -1.71 29.03 -46.78
CA VAL A 62 -2.43 28.18 -47.74
C VAL A 62 -2.98 26.92 -47.06
N THR A 63 -4.22 27.01 -46.59
CA THR A 63 -4.95 25.87 -46.00
C THR A 63 -5.84 25.11 -47.01
N CYS A 64 -6.06 25.66 -48.20
CA CYS A 64 -6.88 25.03 -49.25
C CYS A 64 -6.31 25.27 -50.65
N ILE A 65 -6.18 24.20 -51.44
CA ILE A 65 -5.81 24.26 -52.87
C ILE A 65 -6.93 23.60 -53.68
N ASP A 66 -7.58 24.39 -54.55
CA ASP A 66 -8.61 23.94 -55.50
C ASP A 66 -8.21 24.25 -56.95
N VAL A 67 -7.66 23.24 -57.62
CA VAL A 67 -7.26 23.29 -59.03
C VAL A 67 -8.21 22.48 -59.94
N THR A 68 -9.46 22.32 -59.52
CA THR A 68 -10.44 21.49 -60.23
C THR A 68 -10.67 21.96 -61.68
N ASN A 69 -10.63 21.04 -62.64
CA ASN A 69 -10.84 21.29 -64.08
C ASN A 69 -9.89 22.31 -64.75
N LEU A 70 -8.69 22.55 -64.19
CA LEU A 70 -7.74 23.50 -64.77
C LEU A 70 -6.83 22.88 -65.83
N GLY A 71 -6.79 21.55 -65.95
CA GLY A 71 -5.91 20.84 -66.87
C GLY A 71 -4.49 20.64 -66.35
N VAL A 72 -4.33 20.62 -65.01
CA VAL A 72 -3.05 20.37 -64.32
C VAL A 72 -2.58 18.94 -64.60
N LYS A 73 -1.30 18.76 -64.92
CA LYS A 73 -0.67 17.46 -65.22
C LYS A 73 0.13 16.90 -64.05
N THR A 74 0.59 17.75 -63.14
CA THR A 74 1.30 17.33 -61.93
C THR A 74 1.20 18.40 -60.83
N LEU A 75 1.09 17.95 -59.58
CA LEU A 75 1.17 18.78 -58.38
C LEU A 75 2.56 18.70 -57.73
N GLY A 76 3.62 18.68 -58.55
CA GLY A 76 4.98 18.78 -58.03
C GLY A 76 5.15 20.04 -57.18
N GLY A 77 5.81 19.92 -56.03
CA GLY A 77 5.98 21.02 -55.08
C GLY A 77 4.92 21.10 -53.98
N LEU A 78 3.89 20.23 -53.98
CA LEU A 78 2.83 20.22 -52.96
C LEU A 78 3.35 20.05 -51.52
N TYR A 79 4.48 19.37 -51.35
CA TYR A 79 5.12 19.13 -50.04
C TYR A 79 5.60 20.40 -49.34
N ASN A 80 5.65 21.55 -50.02
CA ASN A 80 5.99 22.83 -49.39
C ASN A 80 4.84 23.40 -48.55
N PHE A 81 3.59 23.02 -48.82
CA PHE A 81 2.41 23.59 -48.16
C PHE A 81 2.04 22.79 -46.91
N THR A 82 2.85 22.84 -45.86
CA THR A 82 2.71 21.99 -44.67
C THR A 82 1.40 22.20 -43.90
N GLU A 83 0.82 23.40 -43.96
CA GLU A 83 -0.43 23.77 -43.30
C GLU A 83 -1.71 23.44 -44.11
N LEU A 84 -1.56 22.78 -45.27
CA LEU A 84 -2.67 22.44 -46.15
C LEU A 84 -3.67 21.49 -45.46
N GLU A 85 -4.94 21.89 -45.39
CA GLU A 85 -6.05 21.09 -44.84
C GLU A 85 -6.93 20.47 -45.95
N GLU A 86 -7.10 21.14 -47.09
CA GLU A 86 -8.00 20.71 -48.16
C GLU A 86 -7.35 20.75 -49.55
N LEU A 87 -7.45 19.65 -50.29
CA LEU A 87 -6.96 19.53 -51.66
C LEU A 87 -8.07 19.06 -52.62
N TYR A 88 -8.43 19.92 -53.57
CA TYR A 88 -9.35 19.62 -54.66
C TYR A 88 -8.61 19.71 -56.00
N CYS A 89 -8.43 18.58 -56.67
CA CYS A 89 -7.71 18.47 -57.93
C CYS A 89 -8.43 17.59 -58.96
N SER A 90 -9.76 17.54 -58.87
CA SER A 90 -10.61 16.72 -59.74
C SER A 90 -10.67 17.23 -61.19
N GLY A 91 -10.90 16.35 -62.17
CA GLY A 91 -11.07 16.73 -63.57
C GLY A 91 -9.79 17.22 -64.27
N ASN A 92 -8.64 16.72 -63.83
CA ASN A 92 -7.32 17.12 -64.33
C ASN A 92 -6.64 16.00 -65.14
N GLN A 93 -5.37 16.17 -65.47
CA GLN A 93 -4.57 15.23 -66.27
C GLN A 93 -3.47 14.54 -65.43
N LEU A 94 -3.69 14.41 -64.11
CA LEU A 94 -2.72 13.79 -63.20
C LEU A 94 -2.57 12.30 -63.49
N THR A 95 -1.34 11.81 -63.60
CA THR A 95 -1.04 10.37 -63.73
C THR A 95 -0.56 9.71 -62.44
N ALA A 96 -0.11 10.52 -61.47
CA ALA A 96 0.26 10.13 -60.13
C ALA A 96 0.02 11.29 -59.16
N LEU A 97 -0.35 10.99 -57.92
CA LEU A 97 -0.50 11.97 -56.86
C LEU A 97 0.20 11.46 -55.59
N PHE A 98 1.09 12.29 -55.07
CA PHE A 98 1.80 12.08 -53.81
C PHE A 98 1.54 13.30 -52.94
N THR A 99 0.82 13.13 -51.85
CA THR A 99 0.53 14.21 -50.90
C THR A 99 1.63 14.38 -49.86
N GLY A 100 2.50 13.39 -49.63
CA GLY A 100 3.59 13.50 -48.64
C GLY A 100 3.08 13.60 -47.19
N ASP A 101 3.96 13.99 -46.27
CA ASP A 101 3.68 14.09 -44.82
C ASP A 101 2.87 15.36 -44.45
N ASN A 102 1.89 15.72 -45.28
CA ASN A 102 0.94 16.79 -45.01
C ASN A 102 -0.03 16.33 -43.90
N ARG A 103 0.38 16.50 -42.63
CA ARG A 103 -0.33 15.98 -41.46
C ARG A 103 -1.66 16.69 -41.19
N ASN A 104 -1.82 17.93 -41.66
CA ASN A 104 -3.02 18.72 -41.45
C ASN A 104 -4.13 18.45 -42.48
N LEU A 105 -3.83 17.67 -43.52
CA LEU A 105 -4.75 17.38 -44.63
C LEU A 105 -5.96 16.57 -44.14
N LYS A 106 -7.15 17.16 -44.22
CA LYS A 106 -8.46 16.58 -43.85
C LYS A 106 -9.25 16.11 -45.05
N VAL A 107 -9.08 16.75 -46.22
CA VAL A 107 -9.85 16.45 -47.44
C VAL A 107 -8.95 16.33 -48.65
N VAL A 108 -9.10 15.22 -49.40
CA VAL A 108 -8.50 15.03 -50.72
C VAL A 108 -9.56 14.61 -51.72
N SER A 109 -9.75 15.40 -52.76
CA SER A 109 -10.59 15.09 -53.91
C SER A 109 -9.75 15.14 -55.18
N CYS A 110 -9.58 13.99 -55.82
CA CYS A 110 -8.79 13.80 -57.04
C CYS A 110 -9.57 12.96 -58.08
N GLU A 111 -10.88 13.19 -58.16
CA GLU A 111 -11.79 12.46 -59.07
C GLU A 111 -11.49 12.79 -60.54
N ASP A 112 -11.82 11.87 -61.45
CA ASP A 112 -11.77 12.07 -62.90
C ASP A 112 -10.40 12.59 -63.40
N ASN A 113 -9.36 11.83 -63.07
CA ASN A 113 -7.98 12.03 -63.54
C ASN A 113 -7.51 10.79 -64.32
N SER A 114 -6.20 10.59 -64.47
CA SER A 114 -5.59 9.39 -65.05
C SER A 114 -4.62 8.72 -64.07
N LEU A 115 -4.92 8.79 -62.76
CA LEU A 115 -4.02 8.33 -61.71
C LEU A 115 -3.81 6.81 -61.79
N THR A 116 -2.56 6.40 -61.91
CA THR A 116 -2.13 4.99 -61.79
C THR A 116 -1.55 4.69 -60.41
N SER A 117 -1.17 5.73 -59.65
CA SER A 117 -0.71 5.65 -58.27
C SER A 117 -1.19 6.85 -57.46
N LEU A 118 -1.70 6.58 -56.25
CA LEU A 118 -2.04 7.57 -55.24
C LEU A 118 -1.39 7.16 -53.92
N SER A 119 -0.66 8.08 -53.29
CA SER A 119 -0.13 7.89 -51.93
C SER A 119 -0.64 9.01 -51.04
N VAL A 120 -1.31 8.61 -49.96
CA VAL A 120 -1.76 9.46 -48.85
C VAL A 120 -0.97 9.19 -47.56
N THR A 121 0.24 8.65 -47.72
CA THR A 121 1.11 8.27 -46.60
C THR A 121 1.55 9.52 -45.84
N GLY A 122 1.29 9.57 -44.54
CA GLY A 122 1.57 10.75 -43.68
C GLY A 122 0.39 11.71 -43.50
N ASN A 123 -0.77 11.47 -44.15
CA ASN A 123 -1.98 12.29 -43.93
C ASN A 123 -2.81 11.76 -42.74
N TYR A 124 -2.25 11.86 -41.54
CA TYR A 124 -2.81 11.26 -40.32
C TYR A 124 -4.18 11.83 -39.90
N ASN A 125 -4.54 13.05 -40.34
CA ASN A 125 -5.82 13.69 -40.03
C ASN A 125 -6.85 13.60 -41.18
N LEU A 126 -6.61 12.75 -42.19
CA LEU A 126 -7.45 12.69 -43.39
C LEU A 126 -8.85 12.13 -43.07
N GLU A 127 -9.88 12.97 -43.22
CA GLU A 127 -11.26 12.60 -42.96
C GLU A 127 -12.03 12.17 -44.23
N LYS A 128 -11.67 12.71 -45.39
CA LYS A 128 -12.39 12.46 -46.65
C LYS A 128 -11.44 12.25 -47.82
N LEU A 129 -11.61 11.13 -48.51
CA LEU A 129 -10.88 10.81 -49.75
C LEU A 129 -11.85 10.45 -50.89
N ASN A 130 -11.80 11.21 -51.98
CA ASN A 130 -12.47 10.88 -53.23
C ASN A 130 -11.44 10.76 -54.36
N CYS A 131 -11.13 9.54 -54.79
CA CYS A 131 -10.22 9.22 -55.88
C CYS A 131 -10.93 8.50 -57.05
N SER A 132 -12.22 8.80 -57.22
CA SER A 132 -13.07 8.19 -58.24
C SER A 132 -12.63 8.48 -59.68
N GLY A 133 -13.00 7.65 -60.66
CA GLY A 133 -12.75 7.92 -62.08
C GLY A 133 -11.28 7.92 -62.46
N ASN A 134 -10.48 7.02 -61.88
CA ASN A 134 -9.04 6.91 -62.11
C ASN A 134 -8.64 5.50 -62.60
N GLU A 135 -7.34 5.26 -62.73
CA GLU A 135 -6.76 4.00 -63.24
C GLU A 135 -6.02 3.21 -62.14
N LEU A 136 -6.39 3.41 -60.86
CA LEU A 136 -5.72 2.83 -59.71
C LEU A 136 -5.94 1.31 -59.66
N THR A 137 -4.86 0.55 -59.45
CA THR A 137 -4.91 -0.90 -59.24
C THR A 137 -4.85 -1.30 -57.77
N SER A 138 -4.39 -0.39 -56.91
CA SER A 138 -4.27 -0.56 -55.46
C SER A 138 -4.43 0.80 -54.79
N LEU A 139 -4.91 0.80 -53.55
CA LEU A 139 -5.03 2.00 -52.73
C LEU A 139 -4.69 1.61 -51.28
N ASP A 140 -3.78 2.34 -50.68
CA ASP A 140 -3.40 2.20 -49.27
C ASP A 140 -3.88 3.45 -48.53
N VAL A 141 -4.78 3.23 -47.57
CA VAL A 141 -5.35 4.27 -46.70
C VAL A 141 -4.92 4.11 -45.25
N SER A 142 -3.94 3.24 -44.97
CA SER A 142 -3.53 2.89 -43.61
C SER A 142 -3.03 4.05 -42.75
N SER A 143 -2.49 5.09 -43.39
CA SER A 143 -2.05 6.29 -42.69
C SER A 143 -3.20 7.20 -42.24
N ALA A 144 -4.42 7.02 -42.75
CA ALA A 144 -5.59 7.84 -42.43
C ALA A 144 -6.45 7.26 -41.28
N TYR A 145 -6.01 6.17 -40.65
CA TYR A 145 -6.75 5.52 -39.56
C TYR A 145 -6.55 6.24 -38.21
N PRO A 146 -7.57 6.30 -37.33
CA PRO A 146 -8.97 5.90 -37.54
C PRO A 146 -9.84 7.00 -38.19
N TYR A 147 -9.29 8.18 -38.46
CA TYR A 147 -10.03 9.42 -38.74
C TYR A 147 -10.78 9.48 -40.08
N LEU A 148 -10.54 8.54 -40.99
CA LEU A 148 -11.19 8.50 -42.30
C LEU A 148 -12.71 8.20 -42.19
N LYS A 149 -13.53 9.21 -42.47
CA LYS A 149 -15.00 9.15 -42.40
C LYS A 149 -15.68 8.86 -43.74
N SER A 150 -15.04 9.22 -44.86
CA SER A 150 -15.61 9.05 -46.20
C SER A 150 -14.58 8.61 -47.22
N LEU A 151 -14.86 7.50 -47.93
CA LEU A 151 -14.02 6.97 -49.00
C LEU A 151 -14.82 6.70 -50.29
N GLU A 152 -14.44 7.37 -51.37
CA GLU A 152 -15.02 7.19 -52.70
C GLU A 152 -13.95 6.83 -53.73
N CYS A 153 -14.01 5.64 -54.31
CA CYS A 153 -13.06 5.18 -55.31
C CYS A 153 -13.72 4.43 -56.49
N LYS A 154 -14.97 4.78 -56.83
CA LYS A 154 -15.68 4.27 -58.02
C LYS A 154 -14.87 4.55 -59.30
N GLY A 155 -15.06 3.74 -60.34
CA GLY A 155 -14.42 3.91 -61.65
C GLY A 155 -12.93 3.56 -61.71
N ASN A 156 -12.38 2.84 -60.72
CA ASN A 156 -10.97 2.39 -60.70
C ASN A 156 -10.82 0.92 -61.15
N LYS A 157 -9.59 0.37 -61.01
CA LYS A 157 -9.22 -1.03 -61.30
C LYS A 157 -8.74 -1.77 -60.03
N ILE A 158 -9.22 -1.37 -58.86
CA ILE A 158 -8.80 -1.92 -57.55
C ILE A 158 -9.41 -3.30 -57.36
N SER A 159 -8.60 -4.34 -57.23
CA SER A 159 -9.09 -5.71 -57.02
C SER A 159 -9.34 -6.06 -55.55
N GLU A 160 -8.63 -5.39 -54.65
CA GLU A 160 -8.67 -5.62 -53.20
C GLU A 160 -8.45 -4.28 -52.50
N LEU A 161 -9.21 -4.03 -51.45
CA LEU A 161 -9.08 -2.83 -50.62
C LEU A 161 -9.25 -3.21 -49.15
N ASP A 162 -8.25 -2.83 -48.35
CA ASP A 162 -8.30 -2.96 -46.90
C ASP A 162 -8.87 -1.69 -46.27
N ILE A 163 -9.96 -1.86 -45.53
CA ILE A 163 -10.60 -0.80 -44.74
C ILE A 163 -10.91 -1.30 -43.32
N SER A 164 -10.19 -2.34 -42.85
CA SER A 164 -10.45 -3.03 -41.59
C SER A 164 -10.35 -2.12 -40.36
N GLU A 165 -9.45 -1.15 -40.38
CA GLU A 165 -9.16 -0.22 -39.27
C GLU A 165 -9.86 1.15 -39.43
N CYS A 166 -10.70 1.33 -40.45
CA CYS A 166 -11.45 2.57 -40.66
C CYS A 166 -12.72 2.61 -39.80
N HIS A 167 -12.59 2.64 -38.47
CA HIS A 167 -13.74 2.49 -37.55
C HIS A 167 -14.76 3.65 -37.63
N ASP A 168 -14.34 4.86 -38.01
CA ASP A 168 -15.22 6.04 -38.12
C ASP A 168 -15.84 6.21 -39.53
N LEU A 169 -15.69 5.21 -40.41
CA LEU A 169 -16.09 5.30 -41.81
C LEU A 169 -17.61 5.22 -41.97
N VAL A 170 -18.24 6.35 -42.27
CA VAL A 170 -19.70 6.45 -42.44
C VAL A 170 -20.14 6.34 -43.91
N LYS A 171 -19.20 6.48 -44.88
CA LYS A 171 -19.51 6.45 -46.32
C LYS A 171 -18.42 5.72 -47.11
N VAL A 172 -18.83 4.71 -47.88
CA VAL A 172 -17.94 3.96 -48.79
C VAL A 172 -18.61 3.69 -50.13
N ILE A 173 -17.99 4.15 -51.21
CA ILE A 173 -18.47 3.94 -52.59
C ILE A 173 -17.34 3.36 -53.45
N ILE A 174 -17.50 2.09 -53.85
CA ILE A 174 -16.51 1.34 -54.63
C ILE A 174 -17.20 0.59 -55.76
N LYS A 175 -16.96 0.99 -57.02
CA LYS A 175 -17.50 0.33 -58.22
C LYS A 175 -16.49 0.34 -59.36
N ASN A 176 -15.95 -0.80 -59.78
CA ASN A 176 -14.94 -0.83 -60.84
C ASN A 176 -15.53 -0.68 -62.26
N LYS A 177 -16.86 -0.81 -62.42
CA LYS A 177 -17.55 -0.62 -63.72
C LYS A 177 -18.56 0.52 -63.69
N GLN A 178 -18.47 1.40 -64.69
CA GLN A 178 -19.30 2.60 -64.84
C GLN A 178 -20.82 2.36 -65.07
N LYS A 179 -21.29 1.11 -65.23
CA LYS A 179 -22.71 0.83 -65.53
C LYS A 179 -23.16 -0.54 -65.01
N GLU A 180 -23.80 -0.57 -63.84
CA GLU A 180 -24.84 -1.56 -63.51
C GLU A 180 -25.72 -1.04 -62.36
N TYR A 181 -27.02 -1.37 -62.42
CA TYR A 181 -28.09 -0.82 -61.58
C TYR A 181 -27.95 -1.19 -60.09
N ASP A 182 -28.33 -0.25 -59.23
CA ASP A 182 -28.18 -0.28 -57.77
C ASP A 182 -28.93 -1.44 -57.08
N THR A 183 -28.24 -2.08 -56.14
CA THR A 183 -28.86 -2.72 -54.98
C THR A 183 -28.26 -2.09 -53.73
N TYR A 184 -29.07 -1.27 -53.05
CA TYR A 184 -28.76 -0.70 -51.73
C TYR A 184 -28.85 -1.80 -50.68
N TYR A 185 -27.82 -1.93 -49.85
CA TYR A 185 -27.91 -2.69 -48.60
C TYR A 185 -27.92 -1.68 -47.45
N SER A 186 -28.95 -1.73 -46.61
CA SER A 186 -29.01 -1.00 -45.36
C SER A 186 -28.24 -1.77 -44.29
N TRP A 187 -27.28 -1.11 -43.65
CA TRP A 187 -26.71 -1.52 -42.37
C TRP A 187 -27.72 -1.21 -41.26
N ASP A 188 -27.94 -2.17 -40.35
CA ASP A 188 -28.76 -1.95 -39.16
C ASP A 188 -27.82 -1.55 -38.02
N GLY A 189 -27.50 -0.26 -37.98
CA GLY A 189 -26.57 0.33 -37.03
C GLY A 189 -26.45 1.83 -37.23
N GLY A 190 -27.49 2.58 -36.85
CA GLY A 190 -27.46 4.00 -36.50
C GLY A 190 -26.88 5.01 -37.51
N GLU A 191 -27.77 5.80 -38.13
CA GLU A 191 -27.53 7.02 -38.93
C GLU A 191 -26.89 6.85 -40.33
N SER A 192 -27.73 6.40 -41.27
CA SER A 192 -27.70 6.76 -42.69
C SER A 192 -26.35 6.75 -43.44
N GLY A 193 -25.54 5.71 -43.26
CA GLY A 193 -24.41 5.41 -44.14
C GLY A 193 -24.83 4.77 -45.47
N CYS A 194 -24.39 5.32 -46.60
CA CYS A 194 -24.62 4.74 -47.94
C CYS A 194 -23.45 3.81 -48.30
N LEU A 195 -23.67 2.50 -48.23
CA LEU A 195 -22.70 1.49 -48.68
C LEU A 195 -23.05 1.04 -50.10
N SER A 196 -22.14 1.25 -51.07
CA SER A 196 -22.32 0.79 -52.44
C SER A 196 -21.04 0.15 -52.96
N VAL A 197 -21.00 -1.19 -52.96
CA VAL A 197 -19.81 -1.99 -53.26
C VAL A 197 -20.09 -2.95 -54.42
N ASP A 198 -19.18 -2.97 -55.40
CA ASP A 198 -19.17 -3.92 -56.52
C ASP A 198 -18.67 -5.32 -56.08
N LYS A 199 -19.37 -6.38 -56.49
CA LYS A 199 -19.04 -7.78 -56.17
C LYS A 199 -17.67 -8.25 -56.68
N THR A 200 -17.02 -7.47 -57.55
CA THR A 200 -15.69 -7.77 -58.09
C THR A 200 -14.53 -7.23 -57.25
N VAL A 201 -14.83 -6.44 -56.21
CA VAL A 201 -13.83 -5.96 -55.25
C VAL A 201 -13.90 -6.83 -54.01
N SER A 202 -12.78 -7.47 -53.67
CA SER A 202 -12.62 -8.08 -52.35
C SER A 202 -12.44 -6.97 -51.34
N LEU A 203 -13.46 -6.72 -50.51
CA LEU A 203 -13.33 -5.84 -49.36
C LEU A 203 -12.86 -6.65 -48.15
N ILE A 204 -11.83 -6.14 -47.49
CA ILE A 204 -11.52 -6.53 -46.12
C ILE A 204 -12.26 -5.54 -45.22
N THR A 205 -13.51 -5.88 -44.88
CA THR A 205 -14.33 -5.12 -43.93
C THR A 205 -14.19 -5.73 -42.55
N GLY A 206 -13.82 -4.95 -41.53
CA GLY A 206 -13.54 -5.38 -40.16
C GLY A 206 -14.75 -5.90 -39.34
N VAL A 207 -15.75 -6.52 -39.97
CA VAL A 207 -16.97 -6.97 -39.31
C VAL A 207 -16.83 -8.37 -38.69
N ASP A 208 -15.81 -9.16 -39.02
CA ASP A 208 -15.82 -10.57 -38.58
C ASP A 208 -14.49 -11.20 -38.13
N LYS A 209 -13.33 -10.51 -38.11
CA LYS A 209 -12.10 -11.09 -37.53
C LYS A 209 -11.22 -10.02 -36.92
N GLY A 210 -10.80 -10.24 -35.68
CA GLY A 210 -9.93 -9.37 -34.90
C GLY A 210 -8.57 -9.05 -35.52
N ILE A 211 -7.74 -8.31 -34.77
CA ILE A 211 -6.43 -7.82 -35.18
C ILE A 211 -5.45 -8.99 -35.22
N VAL A 212 -4.97 -9.32 -36.41
CA VAL A 212 -4.03 -10.42 -36.60
C VAL A 212 -2.68 -10.10 -35.95
N LEU A 213 -2.16 -11.02 -35.14
CA LEU A 213 -0.83 -10.93 -34.54
C LEU A 213 0.25 -11.26 -35.57
N ASN A 214 0.79 -10.23 -36.24
CA ASN A 214 1.81 -10.38 -37.27
C ASN A 214 2.81 -9.21 -37.23
N ASP A 215 3.86 -9.29 -38.06
CA ASP A 215 4.90 -8.25 -38.16
C ASP A 215 4.39 -6.89 -38.68
N THR A 216 3.18 -6.82 -39.24
CA THR A 216 2.59 -5.56 -39.70
C THR A 216 1.98 -4.79 -38.53
N ASN A 217 1.17 -5.47 -37.71
CA ASN A 217 0.44 -4.86 -36.60
C ASN A 217 1.29 -4.76 -35.33
N PHE A 218 2.16 -5.75 -35.11
CA PHE A 218 3.06 -5.86 -33.96
C PHE A 218 4.46 -6.22 -34.47
N PRO A 219 5.23 -5.27 -35.05
CA PRO A 219 6.50 -5.57 -35.72
C PRO A 219 7.60 -6.09 -34.81
N ASP A 220 7.53 -5.79 -33.51
CA ASP A 220 8.47 -6.31 -32.52
C ASP A 220 8.09 -7.74 -32.11
N GLU A 221 8.99 -8.69 -32.33
CA GLU A 221 8.75 -10.11 -32.04
C GLU A 221 8.50 -10.36 -30.55
N THR A 222 9.22 -9.65 -29.67
CA THR A 222 9.13 -9.83 -28.22
C THR A 222 7.81 -9.26 -27.69
N PHE A 223 7.43 -8.06 -28.14
CA PHE A 223 6.15 -7.45 -27.80
C PHE A 223 4.98 -8.27 -28.36
N ARG A 224 5.06 -8.71 -29.62
CA ARG A 224 4.04 -9.59 -30.22
C ARG A 224 3.87 -10.89 -29.45
N ALA A 225 4.97 -11.55 -29.05
CA ALA A 225 4.91 -12.77 -28.24
C ALA A 225 4.31 -12.53 -26.85
N TYR A 226 4.53 -11.35 -26.25
CA TYR A 226 3.85 -10.95 -25.02
C TYR A 226 2.33 -10.85 -25.24
N ILE A 227 1.91 -10.17 -26.30
CA ILE A 227 0.49 -10.03 -26.65
C ILE A 227 -0.15 -11.39 -26.94
N GLU A 228 0.51 -12.25 -27.73
CA GLU A 228 0.04 -13.63 -28.00
C GLU A 228 -0.13 -14.45 -26.72
N ARG A 229 0.73 -14.23 -25.72
CA ARG A 229 0.70 -15.00 -24.47
C ARG A 229 -0.35 -14.54 -23.47
N TYR A 230 -0.63 -13.23 -23.42
CA TYR A 230 -1.38 -12.62 -22.32
C TYR A 230 -2.68 -11.92 -22.76
N CYS A 231 -2.79 -11.57 -24.04
CA CYS A 231 -3.93 -10.83 -24.59
C CYS A 231 -4.75 -11.65 -25.59
N ASP A 232 -4.16 -12.68 -26.19
CA ASP A 232 -4.76 -13.55 -27.21
C ASP A 232 -5.19 -14.90 -26.61
N ASN A 233 -6.23 -15.51 -27.19
CA ASN A 233 -6.68 -16.85 -26.79
C ASN A 233 -5.87 -18.01 -27.40
N GLY A 234 -4.82 -17.71 -28.18
CA GLY A 234 -3.95 -18.66 -28.86
C GLY A 234 -4.34 -18.93 -30.32
N ASP A 235 -5.23 -18.12 -30.90
CA ASP A 235 -5.61 -18.17 -32.32
C ASP A 235 -4.90 -17.10 -33.19
N ALA A 236 -4.06 -16.27 -32.56
CA ALA A 236 -3.28 -15.20 -33.16
C ALA A 236 -4.14 -14.10 -33.82
N ILE A 237 -5.35 -13.88 -33.32
CA ILE A 237 -6.32 -12.88 -33.80
C ILE A 237 -6.99 -12.22 -32.58
N LEU A 238 -6.61 -10.97 -32.28
CA LEU A 238 -7.20 -10.21 -31.17
C LEU A 238 -8.59 -9.67 -31.53
N THR A 239 -9.64 -10.29 -31.03
CA THR A 239 -11.02 -9.79 -31.10
C THR A 239 -11.18 -8.45 -30.36
N PRO A 240 -12.20 -7.63 -30.71
CA PRO A 240 -12.51 -6.42 -29.96
C PRO A 240 -12.69 -6.69 -28.47
N GLU A 241 -13.34 -7.79 -28.10
CA GLU A 241 -13.52 -8.19 -26.71
C GLU A 241 -12.18 -8.47 -26.00
N GLU A 242 -11.23 -9.12 -26.67
CA GLU A 242 -9.89 -9.36 -26.13
C GLU A 242 -9.13 -8.06 -25.92
N VAL A 243 -9.12 -7.18 -26.92
CA VAL A 243 -8.45 -5.87 -26.84
C VAL A 243 -9.06 -4.99 -25.74
N ASP A 244 -10.39 -4.93 -25.65
CA ASP A 244 -11.09 -4.12 -24.64
C ASP A 244 -10.91 -4.66 -23.23
N SER A 245 -10.69 -5.97 -23.07
CA SER A 245 -10.41 -6.58 -21.77
C SER A 245 -9.01 -6.22 -21.22
N VAL A 246 -8.07 -5.84 -22.10
CA VAL A 246 -6.69 -5.50 -21.72
C VAL A 246 -6.66 -4.09 -21.12
N THR A 247 -6.66 -4.04 -19.80
CA THR A 247 -6.58 -2.81 -19.02
C THR A 247 -5.19 -2.54 -18.46
N SER A 248 -4.26 -3.51 -18.53
CA SER A 248 -2.89 -3.34 -18.07
C SER A 248 -1.90 -4.13 -18.92
N ILE A 249 -0.74 -3.52 -19.21
CA ILE A 249 0.40 -4.16 -19.88
C ILE A 249 1.65 -3.95 -19.02
N TYR A 250 2.36 -5.05 -18.73
CA TYR A 250 3.55 -5.07 -17.89
C TYR A 250 4.69 -5.80 -18.59
N VAL A 251 5.60 -5.03 -19.16
CA VAL A 251 6.79 -5.55 -19.85
C VAL A 251 8.01 -4.84 -19.28
N ASN A 252 8.91 -5.56 -18.61
CA ASN A 252 10.09 -4.93 -18.00
C ASN A 252 11.32 -5.77 -18.33
N TYR A 253 12.45 -5.13 -18.62
CA TYR A 253 13.72 -5.80 -18.92
C TYR A 253 13.67 -6.73 -20.15
N GLU A 254 12.70 -6.51 -21.04
CA GLU A 254 12.52 -7.30 -22.26
C GLU A 254 13.25 -6.64 -23.44
N ASP A 255 13.65 -7.44 -24.43
CA ASP A 255 14.28 -6.94 -25.67
C ASP A 255 13.20 -6.47 -26.66
N ILE A 256 12.36 -5.53 -26.21
CA ILE A 256 11.36 -4.84 -27.03
C ILE A 256 12.00 -3.59 -27.63
N LYS A 257 11.92 -3.43 -28.95
CA LYS A 257 12.42 -2.27 -29.70
C LYS A 257 11.31 -1.34 -30.17
N SER A 258 10.07 -1.81 -30.19
CA SER A 258 8.91 -1.02 -30.60
C SER A 258 7.63 -1.46 -29.91
N PHE A 259 6.84 -0.48 -29.47
CA PHE A 259 5.47 -0.67 -28.97
C PHE A 259 4.41 -0.48 -30.04
N LYS A 260 4.78 -0.45 -31.33
CA LYS A 260 3.79 -0.41 -32.42
C LYS A 260 2.78 -1.57 -32.25
N GLY A 261 1.49 -1.23 -32.27
CA GLY A 261 0.38 -2.09 -31.91
C GLY A 261 -0.24 -1.76 -30.55
N ILE A 262 0.42 -0.94 -29.71
CA ILE A 262 -0.15 -0.47 -28.44
C ILE A 262 -1.40 0.40 -28.63
N GLU A 263 -1.50 1.06 -29.79
CA GLU A 263 -2.62 1.94 -30.15
C GLU A 263 -3.97 1.20 -30.24
N PHE A 264 -3.95 -0.12 -30.41
CA PHE A 264 -5.17 -0.93 -30.44
C PHE A 264 -5.82 -1.03 -29.06
N PHE A 265 -5.03 -1.00 -27.97
CA PHE A 265 -5.53 -1.16 -26.60
C PHE A 265 -6.06 0.16 -26.02
N THR A 266 -7.16 0.66 -26.56
CA THR A 266 -7.76 1.94 -26.15
C THR A 266 -8.36 1.91 -24.73
N SER A 267 -8.69 0.73 -24.21
CA SER A 267 -9.14 0.48 -22.84
C SER A 267 -8.00 0.39 -21.80
N LEU A 268 -6.73 0.51 -22.25
CA LEU A 268 -5.55 0.43 -21.40
C LEU A 268 -5.52 1.55 -20.35
N LYS A 269 -5.36 1.15 -19.08
CA LYS A 269 -5.27 2.04 -17.92
C LYS A 269 -3.88 2.09 -17.32
N GLU A 270 -3.13 1.00 -17.40
CA GLU A 270 -1.79 0.91 -16.83
C GLU A 270 -0.80 0.39 -17.87
N LEU A 271 0.26 1.16 -18.14
CA LEU A 271 1.39 0.72 -18.96
C LEU A 271 2.66 0.81 -18.13
N ARG A 272 3.29 -0.34 -17.86
CA ARG A 272 4.65 -0.38 -17.29
C ARG A 272 5.60 -1.03 -18.29
N CYS A 273 6.50 -0.20 -18.80
CA CYS A 273 7.56 -0.52 -19.74
C CYS A 273 8.91 -0.04 -19.17
N MET A 274 9.48 -0.77 -18.20
CA MET A 274 10.73 -0.34 -17.52
C MET A 274 11.98 -0.99 -18.11
N ASP A 275 13.05 -0.20 -18.23
CA ASP A 275 14.38 -0.61 -18.71
C ASP A 275 14.30 -1.33 -20.06
N ILE A 276 13.58 -0.74 -21.02
CA ILE A 276 13.41 -1.23 -22.39
C ILE A 276 14.08 -0.26 -23.37
N ASP A 277 14.81 -0.80 -24.34
CA ASP A 277 15.58 -0.05 -25.34
C ASP A 277 14.69 0.43 -26.52
N ILE A 278 13.64 1.20 -26.19
CA ILE A 278 12.80 1.90 -27.16
C ILE A 278 13.25 3.35 -27.36
N THR A 279 13.15 3.85 -28.60
CA THR A 279 13.47 5.25 -28.94
C THR A 279 12.23 6.15 -29.04
N SER A 280 11.04 5.56 -29.16
CA SER A 280 9.77 6.28 -29.22
C SER A 280 8.66 5.50 -28.54
N LEU A 281 7.67 6.22 -28.01
CA LEU A 281 6.49 5.68 -27.38
C LEU A 281 5.29 6.55 -27.76
N ASP A 282 4.41 6.03 -28.61
CA ASP A 282 3.20 6.73 -29.05
C ASP A 282 1.99 6.23 -28.24
N LEU A 283 1.38 7.12 -27.46
CA LEU A 283 0.26 6.81 -26.57
C LEU A 283 -1.01 7.58 -26.94
N ARG A 284 -1.07 8.18 -28.14
CA ARG A 284 -2.18 9.08 -28.52
C ARG A 284 -3.54 8.38 -28.52
N ALA A 285 -3.60 7.08 -28.79
CA ALA A 285 -4.82 6.28 -28.76
C ALA A 285 -5.20 5.78 -27.34
N ASN A 286 -4.25 5.73 -26.40
CA ASN A 286 -4.45 5.22 -25.04
C ASN A 286 -5.03 6.31 -24.11
N THR A 287 -6.17 6.88 -24.51
CA THR A 287 -6.84 8.00 -23.83
C THR A 287 -7.34 7.66 -22.42
N ASN A 288 -7.46 6.36 -22.09
CA ASN A 288 -7.88 5.87 -20.79
C ASN A 288 -6.72 5.63 -19.80
N LEU A 289 -5.47 5.93 -20.19
CA LEU A 289 -4.30 5.67 -19.36
C LEU A 289 -4.33 6.48 -18.05
N GLU A 290 -4.28 5.77 -16.92
CA GLU A 290 -4.25 6.30 -15.56
C GLU A 290 -2.84 6.20 -14.94
N GLU A 291 -2.03 5.22 -15.35
CA GLU A 291 -0.63 5.04 -14.92
C GLU A 291 0.30 4.76 -16.11
N LEU A 292 1.39 5.51 -16.18
CA LEU A 292 2.50 5.28 -17.11
C LEU A 292 3.82 5.16 -16.35
N ASN A 293 4.52 4.05 -16.54
CA ASN A 293 5.88 3.88 -16.06
C ASN A 293 6.80 3.43 -17.21
N CYS A 294 7.52 4.39 -17.78
CA CYS A 294 8.51 4.19 -18.84
C CYS A 294 9.95 4.42 -18.34
N TYR A 295 10.20 4.16 -17.05
CA TYR A 295 11.51 4.32 -16.43
C TYR A 295 12.62 3.62 -17.23
N GLY A 296 13.75 4.30 -17.43
CA GLY A 296 14.91 3.70 -18.09
C GLY A 296 14.72 3.41 -19.58
N CYS A 297 13.64 3.90 -20.21
CA CYS A 297 13.48 3.86 -21.66
C CYS A 297 14.18 5.07 -22.29
N PRO A 298 15.12 4.90 -23.24
CA PRO A 298 15.89 6.00 -23.82
C PRO A 298 15.10 6.85 -24.84
N ILE A 299 13.80 7.07 -24.62
CA ILE A 299 12.93 7.90 -25.45
C ILE A 299 13.33 9.38 -25.36
N GLU A 300 13.31 10.08 -26.50
CA GLU A 300 13.74 11.49 -26.59
C GLU A 300 12.57 12.48 -26.46
N SER A 301 11.34 12.01 -26.71
CA SER A 301 10.10 12.79 -26.59
C SER A 301 8.97 11.92 -26.07
N LEU A 302 8.06 12.52 -25.31
CA LEU A 302 6.86 11.87 -24.79
C LEU A 302 5.67 12.82 -24.90
N ASP A 303 4.71 12.47 -25.76
CA ASP A 303 3.45 13.21 -25.90
C ASP A 303 2.38 12.57 -25.00
N LEU A 304 1.92 13.34 -24.00
CA LEU A 304 0.90 12.92 -23.04
C LEU A 304 -0.42 13.69 -23.21
N GLY A 305 -0.56 14.48 -24.29
CA GLY A 305 -1.68 15.39 -24.48
C GLY A 305 -3.05 14.72 -24.50
N GLN A 306 -3.12 13.46 -24.96
CA GLN A 306 -4.34 12.66 -25.00
C GLN A 306 -4.57 11.81 -23.74
N CYS A 307 -3.54 11.59 -22.92
CA CYS A 307 -3.60 10.80 -21.68
C CYS A 307 -4.18 11.63 -20.52
N THR A 308 -5.33 12.26 -20.72
CA THR A 308 -5.93 13.22 -19.77
C THR A 308 -6.36 12.60 -18.44
N LYS A 309 -6.47 11.26 -18.37
CA LYS A 309 -6.78 10.51 -17.15
C LYS A 309 -5.56 10.12 -16.31
N LEU A 310 -4.35 10.50 -16.74
CA LEU A 310 -3.11 10.10 -16.09
C LEU A 310 -3.02 10.67 -14.66
N ARG A 311 -2.83 9.76 -13.69
CA ARG A 311 -2.68 10.04 -12.26
C ARG A 311 -1.26 9.78 -11.78
N LEU A 312 -0.58 8.81 -12.37
CA LEU A 312 0.77 8.40 -11.97
C LEU A 312 1.68 8.38 -13.21
N LEU A 313 2.76 9.17 -13.17
CA LEU A 313 3.76 9.21 -14.23
C LEU A 313 5.15 8.95 -13.67
N ASN A 314 5.81 7.91 -14.17
CA ASN A 314 7.24 7.70 -14.04
C ASN A 314 7.91 7.70 -15.41
N CYS A 315 8.64 8.76 -15.70
CA CYS A 315 9.44 8.92 -16.92
C CYS A 315 10.92 9.12 -16.61
N SER A 316 11.36 8.70 -15.42
CA SER A 316 12.72 8.93 -14.93
C SER A 316 13.75 8.13 -15.74
N ARG A 317 14.97 8.65 -15.88
CA ARG A 317 16.02 8.07 -16.74
C ARG A 317 15.60 7.83 -18.20
N THR A 318 14.74 8.69 -18.73
CA THR A 318 14.53 8.81 -20.18
C THR A 318 15.45 9.89 -20.76
N ASN A 319 15.51 10.04 -22.08
CA ASN A 319 16.31 11.09 -22.74
C ASN A 319 15.49 12.35 -23.06
N ILE A 320 14.34 12.52 -22.40
CA ILE A 320 13.43 13.63 -22.65
C ILE A 320 14.04 14.94 -22.15
N SER A 321 14.09 15.95 -23.02
CA SER A 321 14.64 17.28 -22.70
C SER A 321 13.58 18.32 -22.31
N SER A 322 12.30 18.03 -22.53
CA SER A 322 11.16 18.84 -22.11
C SER A 322 9.96 17.95 -21.79
N LEU A 323 9.29 18.21 -20.67
CA LEU A 323 8.11 17.46 -20.24
C LEU A 323 6.91 18.39 -20.11
N ASP A 324 5.87 18.16 -20.92
CA ASP A 324 4.58 18.84 -20.82
C ASP A 324 3.57 17.93 -20.12
N VAL A 325 3.09 18.36 -18.96
CA VAL A 325 2.04 17.68 -18.16
C VAL A 325 0.80 18.55 -17.99
N SER A 326 0.65 19.60 -18.79
CA SER A 326 -0.42 20.60 -18.68
C SER A 326 -1.82 20.02 -18.89
N LYS A 327 -1.94 18.92 -19.66
CA LYS A 327 -3.21 18.21 -19.91
C LYS A 327 -3.52 17.13 -18.88
N ASN A 328 -2.55 16.73 -18.07
CA ASN A 328 -2.69 15.66 -17.08
C ASN A 328 -3.12 16.26 -15.72
N THR A 329 -4.26 16.94 -15.69
CA THR A 329 -4.75 17.69 -14.51
C THR A 329 -5.12 16.80 -13.32
N LEU A 330 -5.24 15.48 -13.54
CA LEU A 330 -5.48 14.47 -12.52
C LEU A 330 -4.19 13.89 -11.92
N LEU A 331 -3.01 14.38 -12.31
CA LEU A 331 -1.73 13.87 -11.86
C LEU A 331 -1.56 14.03 -10.33
N GLU A 332 -1.35 12.90 -9.65
CA GLU A 332 -1.13 12.78 -8.20
C GLU A 332 0.34 12.50 -7.88
N LYS A 333 1.05 11.78 -8.75
CA LYS A 333 2.46 11.46 -8.60
C LYS A 333 3.22 11.68 -9.90
N LEU A 334 4.31 12.44 -9.80
CA LEU A 334 5.24 12.66 -10.88
C LEU A 334 6.66 12.30 -10.44
N THR A 335 7.27 11.33 -11.12
CA THR A 335 8.69 11.02 -10.99
C THR A 335 9.39 11.20 -12.33
N CYS A 336 10.30 12.17 -12.36
CA CYS A 336 11.00 12.66 -13.55
C CYS A 336 12.47 12.94 -13.21
N TRP A 337 13.09 12.04 -12.43
CA TRP A 337 14.47 12.19 -12.00
C TRP A 337 15.46 11.77 -13.09
N TYR A 338 16.65 12.36 -13.06
CA TYR A 338 17.69 12.16 -14.09
C TYR A 338 17.18 12.45 -15.51
N LEU A 339 16.51 13.59 -15.69
CA LEU A 339 16.24 14.15 -17.01
C LEU A 339 17.14 15.37 -17.25
N PRO A 340 17.52 15.67 -18.49
CA PRO A 340 18.26 16.89 -18.79
C PRO A 340 17.37 18.16 -18.78
N ILE A 341 16.20 18.17 -18.14
CA ILE A 341 15.26 19.29 -18.16
C ILE A 341 15.76 20.51 -17.36
N THR A 342 15.44 21.70 -17.83
CA THR A 342 15.85 22.98 -17.20
C THR A 342 14.71 23.74 -16.54
N SER A 343 13.46 23.38 -16.86
CA SER A 343 12.23 23.91 -16.29
C SER A 343 11.14 22.85 -16.35
N ILE A 344 10.14 22.99 -15.47
CA ILE A 344 8.91 22.19 -15.49
C ILE A 344 7.74 23.07 -15.07
N ASP A 345 6.66 23.07 -15.85
CA ASP A 345 5.41 23.77 -15.50
C ASP A 345 4.44 22.79 -14.83
N LEU A 346 4.12 23.06 -13.57
CA LEU A 346 3.19 22.27 -12.75
C LEU A 346 1.91 23.03 -12.40
N SER A 347 1.65 24.16 -13.06
CA SER A 347 0.54 25.08 -12.76
C SER A 347 -0.85 24.45 -12.92
N GLN A 348 -0.98 23.42 -13.75
CA GLN A 348 -2.25 22.71 -14.00
C GLN A 348 -2.43 21.44 -13.13
N ASN A 349 -1.42 21.05 -12.34
CA ASN A 349 -1.39 19.78 -11.61
C ASN A 349 -1.73 20.00 -10.12
N ALA A 350 -2.90 20.59 -9.83
CA ALA A 350 -3.31 20.94 -8.48
C ALA A 350 -3.50 19.74 -7.53
N ASN A 351 -3.68 18.53 -8.10
CA ASN A 351 -3.83 17.28 -7.36
C ASN A 351 -2.50 16.61 -7.00
N LEU A 352 -1.35 17.19 -7.37
CA LEU A 352 -0.03 16.59 -7.18
C LEU A 352 0.30 16.45 -5.70
N GLN A 353 0.52 15.21 -5.26
CA GLN A 353 0.83 14.80 -3.89
C GLN A 353 2.30 14.41 -3.71
N GLU A 354 2.94 13.89 -4.75
CA GLU A 354 4.34 13.48 -4.75
C GLU A 354 5.05 14.00 -6.00
N LEU A 355 6.16 14.72 -5.80
CA LEU A 355 7.05 15.18 -6.87
C LEU A 355 8.48 14.70 -6.61
N ASP A 356 9.03 14.00 -7.58
CA ASP A 356 10.46 13.67 -7.67
C ASP A 356 11.05 14.21 -8.95
N CYS A 357 11.90 15.21 -8.79
CA CYS A 357 12.67 15.84 -9.85
C CYS A 357 14.16 15.88 -9.47
N LEU A 358 14.64 14.85 -8.75
CA LEU A 358 16.06 14.65 -8.44
C LEU A 358 16.93 14.71 -9.71
N HIS A 359 18.10 15.32 -9.59
CA HIS A 359 19.15 15.29 -10.62
C HIS A 359 18.64 15.78 -11.98
N ASN A 360 18.20 17.03 -12.00
CA ASN A 360 17.84 17.75 -13.22
C ASN A 360 18.67 19.05 -13.30
N ASN A 361 18.39 19.91 -14.27
CA ASN A 361 19.04 21.21 -14.41
C ASN A 361 18.10 22.37 -14.02
N LEU A 362 17.15 22.14 -13.10
CA LEU A 362 16.16 23.14 -12.70
C LEU A 362 16.82 24.32 -11.97
N ARG A 363 16.56 25.53 -12.43
CA ARG A 363 17.00 26.78 -11.76
C ARG A 363 15.91 27.41 -10.89
N GLU A 364 14.68 27.10 -11.23
CA GLU A 364 13.47 27.50 -10.51
C GLU A 364 12.49 26.33 -10.46
N LEU A 365 11.66 26.32 -9.44
CA LEU A 365 10.59 25.35 -9.25
C LEU A 365 9.43 26.06 -8.58
N ASP A 366 8.38 26.35 -9.34
CA ASP A 366 7.15 26.95 -8.83
C ASP A 366 6.20 25.86 -8.35
N LEU A 367 5.93 25.85 -7.04
CA LEU A 367 5.01 24.91 -6.38
C LEU A 367 3.76 25.60 -5.83
N SER A 368 3.53 26.87 -6.20
CA SER A 368 2.44 27.69 -5.67
C SER A 368 1.04 27.15 -6.01
N HIS A 369 0.94 26.31 -7.05
CA HIS A 369 -0.30 25.71 -7.54
C HIS A 369 -0.49 24.25 -7.09
N ASN A 370 0.38 23.71 -6.23
CA ASN A 370 0.35 22.30 -5.80
C ASN A 370 0.11 22.16 -4.28
N PRO A 371 -1.06 22.58 -3.75
CA PRO A 371 -1.32 22.61 -2.31
C PRO A 371 -1.45 21.21 -1.67
N GLU A 372 -1.68 20.17 -2.49
CA GLU A 372 -1.83 18.78 -2.04
C GLU A 372 -0.48 18.07 -1.83
N LEU A 373 0.66 18.73 -2.12
CA LEU A 373 1.98 18.12 -2.06
C LEU A 373 2.32 17.66 -0.63
N THR A 374 2.60 16.37 -0.48
CA THR A 374 3.00 15.73 0.78
C THR A 374 4.47 15.32 0.79
N GLN A 375 5.06 15.09 -0.39
CA GLN A 375 6.46 14.69 -0.55
C GLN A 375 7.08 15.45 -1.73
N LEU A 376 8.27 16.01 -1.47
CA LEU A 376 9.07 16.71 -2.46
C LEU A 376 10.50 16.19 -2.43
N ASP A 377 10.99 15.67 -3.56
CA ASP A 377 12.40 15.48 -3.85
C ASP A 377 12.80 16.37 -5.05
N CYS A 378 13.67 17.34 -4.78
CA CYS A 378 14.25 18.25 -5.75
C CYS A 378 15.77 18.40 -5.58
N ARG A 379 16.43 17.41 -4.97
CA ARG A 379 17.90 17.46 -4.79
C ARG A 379 18.67 17.38 -6.10
N GLU A 380 19.94 17.77 -6.05
CA GLU A 380 20.85 17.79 -7.20
C GLU A 380 20.28 18.62 -8.37
N ASN A 381 19.86 19.84 -8.07
CA ASN A 381 19.41 20.83 -9.05
C ASN A 381 20.23 22.13 -8.90
N GLN A 382 19.80 23.19 -9.56
CA GLN A 382 20.45 24.51 -9.52
C GLN A 382 19.54 25.56 -8.85
N LEU A 383 18.65 25.13 -7.94
CA LEU A 383 17.68 26.01 -7.30
C LEU A 383 18.37 27.00 -6.37
N THR A 384 18.05 28.28 -6.52
CA THR A 384 18.54 29.36 -5.64
C THR A 384 17.51 29.78 -4.58
N LYS A 385 16.24 29.45 -4.82
CA LYS A 385 15.09 29.69 -3.95
C LYS A 385 14.11 28.53 -4.06
N LEU A 386 13.38 28.29 -2.98
CA LEU A 386 12.30 27.32 -2.92
C LEU A 386 11.21 27.88 -2.00
N ASP A 387 10.07 28.25 -2.57
CA ASP A 387 8.91 28.74 -1.82
C ASP A 387 7.96 27.57 -1.52
N LEU A 388 7.78 27.29 -0.23
CA LEU A 388 6.91 26.21 0.26
C LEU A 388 5.64 26.72 0.95
N SER A 389 5.34 28.02 0.82
CA SER A 389 4.28 28.69 1.59
C SER A 389 2.87 28.15 1.33
N ASN A 390 2.63 27.58 0.14
CA ASN A 390 1.35 26.95 -0.24
C ASN A 390 1.32 25.44 0.00
N ASN A 391 2.45 24.80 0.28
CA ASN A 391 2.56 23.33 0.39
C ASN A 391 2.44 22.89 1.85
N THR A 392 1.34 23.29 2.51
CA THR A 392 1.14 23.11 3.96
C THR A 392 1.02 21.65 4.39
N LYS A 393 0.74 20.74 3.45
CA LYS A 393 0.59 19.29 3.67
C LYS A 393 1.91 18.51 3.57
N LEU A 394 3.04 19.19 3.30
CA LEU A 394 4.35 18.55 3.20
C LEU A 394 4.73 17.83 4.49
N LYS A 395 5.09 16.55 4.34
CA LYS A 395 5.62 15.67 5.39
C LYS A 395 7.13 15.48 5.24
N THR A 396 7.64 15.54 4.00
CA THR A 396 9.06 15.40 3.73
C THR A 396 9.48 16.37 2.64
N VAL A 397 10.57 17.09 2.89
CA VAL A 397 11.25 17.93 1.89
C VAL A 397 12.71 17.48 1.75
N VAL A 398 13.08 17.11 0.54
CA VAL A 398 14.45 16.78 0.12
C VAL A 398 14.86 17.81 -0.93
N CYS A 399 15.79 18.69 -0.55
CA CYS A 399 16.27 19.81 -1.37
C CYS A 399 17.79 20.00 -1.22
N ASN A 400 18.50 18.94 -0.82
CA ASN A 400 19.96 18.97 -0.72
C ASN A 400 20.64 19.15 -2.08
N ASP A 401 21.92 19.50 -2.07
CA ASP A 401 22.74 19.68 -3.28
C ASP A 401 22.09 20.66 -4.27
N ASN A 402 21.76 21.84 -3.75
CA ASN A 402 21.23 22.98 -4.48
C ASN A 402 22.02 24.25 -4.11
N GLN A 403 21.51 25.42 -4.46
CA GLN A 403 22.13 26.71 -4.19
C GLN A 403 21.24 27.60 -3.31
N LEU A 404 20.40 26.99 -2.46
CA LEU A 404 19.45 27.69 -1.61
C LEU A 404 20.17 28.55 -0.56
N THR A 405 19.79 29.81 -0.45
CA THR A 405 20.32 30.75 0.57
C THR A 405 19.43 30.89 1.80
N ALA A 406 18.14 30.58 1.64
CA ALA A 406 17.15 30.53 2.69
C ALA A 406 16.13 29.43 2.38
N LEU A 407 15.54 28.86 3.44
CA LEU A 407 14.47 27.87 3.35
C LEU A 407 13.45 28.14 4.45
N ASP A 408 12.26 28.63 4.06
CA ASP A 408 11.15 28.85 4.98
C ASP A 408 10.24 27.61 5.01
N ILE A 409 10.24 26.92 6.14
CA ILE A 409 9.39 25.74 6.39
C ILE A 409 8.25 26.04 7.38
N SER A 410 8.01 27.31 7.71
CA SER A 410 7.09 27.72 8.79
C SER A 410 5.63 27.35 8.52
N LYS A 411 5.25 27.13 7.25
CA LYS A 411 3.91 26.72 6.82
C LYS A 411 3.71 25.21 6.76
N CYS A 412 4.79 24.43 6.82
CA CYS A 412 4.78 22.97 6.70
C CYS A 412 4.80 22.32 8.09
N ALA A 413 3.75 22.55 8.89
CA ALA A 413 3.71 22.16 10.31
C ALA A 413 3.81 20.65 10.56
N ASP A 414 3.40 19.82 9.57
CA ASP A 414 3.39 18.36 9.63
C ASP A 414 4.68 17.70 9.12
N LEU A 415 5.75 18.48 8.88
CA LEU A 415 7.05 17.95 8.46
C LEU A 415 7.57 16.91 9.46
N TRP A 416 7.89 15.74 8.94
CA TRP A 416 8.57 14.64 9.63
C TRP A 416 10.07 14.65 9.31
N GLY A 417 10.47 15.02 8.10
CA GLY A 417 11.88 15.06 7.68
C GLY A 417 12.24 16.28 6.83
N VAL A 418 13.38 16.90 7.14
CA VAL A 418 13.95 18.03 6.39
C VAL A 418 15.39 17.70 5.99
N TYR A 419 15.62 17.56 4.68
CA TYR A 419 16.92 17.25 4.10
C TYR A 419 17.34 18.40 3.18
N CYS A 420 18.17 19.30 3.68
CA CYS A 420 18.60 20.53 3.03
C CYS A 420 20.12 20.71 3.07
N TYR A 421 20.85 19.60 3.21
CA TYR A 421 22.31 19.62 3.26
C TYR A 421 22.94 20.07 1.93
N ASN A 422 24.21 20.46 1.95
CA ASN A 422 24.94 20.97 0.77
C ASN A 422 24.19 22.09 0.04
N ASN A 423 23.89 23.16 0.78
CA ASN A 423 23.28 24.38 0.29
C ASN A 423 24.08 25.60 0.80
N GLN A 424 23.50 26.80 0.72
CA GLN A 424 24.11 28.05 1.19
C GLN A 424 23.28 28.70 2.31
N LEU A 425 22.52 27.90 3.08
CA LEU A 425 21.60 28.40 4.10
C LEU A 425 22.36 29.12 5.22
N THR A 426 21.97 30.35 5.53
CA THR A 426 22.51 31.11 6.68
C THR A 426 21.66 30.98 7.94
N GLU A 427 20.39 30.62 7.77
CA GLU A 427 19.42 30.38 8.83
C GLU A 427 18.48 29.23 8.46
N LEU A 428 17.95 28.56 9.48
CA LEU A 428 16.89 27.56 9.36
C LEU A 428 16.02 27.66 10.62
N ASN A 429 14.76 28.04 10.45
CA ASN A 429 13.81 28.16 11.56
C ASN A 429 12.90 26.93 11.61
N THR A 430 12.92 26.22 12.74
CA THR A 430 12.12 25.00 12.98
C THR A 430 11.04 25.18 14.07
N GLU A 431 10.76 26.42 14.49
CA GLU A 431 9.90 26.74 15.64
C GLU A 431 8.48 26.18 15.52
N ASN A 432 7.92 26.16 14.29
CA ASN A 432 6.56 25.71 14.00
C ASN A 432 6.46 24.22 13.61
N ASN A 433 7.56 23.47 13.65
CA ASN A 433 7.65 22.12 13.07
C ASN A 433 7.88 21.05 14.15
N GLY A 434 7.00 21.00 15.15
CA GLY A 434 7.15 20.12 16.33
C GLY A 434 7.04 18.61 16.05
N THR A 435 6.63 18.22 14.84
CA THR A 435 6.57 16.82 14.38
C THR A 435 7.87 16.30 13.80
N ILE A 436 8.86 17.18 13.56
CA ILE A 436 10.13 16.80 12.92
C ILE A 436 10.81 15.68 13.71
N PHE A 437 11.18 14.65 12.99
CA PHE A 437 11.90 13.47 13.46
C PHE A 437 13.33 13.42 12.92
N SER A 438 13.57 14.00 11.74
CA SER A 438 14.89 14.01 11.08
C SER A 438 15.23 15.38 10.50
N ILE A 439 16.41 15.92 10.85
CA ILE A 439 16.98 17.15 10.27
C ILE A 439 18.37 16.85 9.73
N TRP A 440 18.58 17.07 8.44
CA TRP A 440 19.88 16.98 7.79
C TRP A 440 20.16 18.31 7.10
N CYS A 441 20.99 19.14 7.73
CA CYS A 441 21.34 20.48 7.27
C CYS A 441 22.86 20.68 7.18
N ASN A 442 23.64 19.60 7.08
CA ASN A 442 25.09 19.69 6.95
C ASN A 442 25.54 20.41 5.66
N GLY A 443 26.76 20.91 5.62
CA GLY A 443 27.30 21.58 4.42
C GLY A 443 26.56 22.88 4.10
N ASN A 444 26.25 23.66 5.13
CA ASN A 444 25.57 24.96 5.02
C ASN A 444 26.38 26.05 5.74
N GLN A 445 25.79 27.24 5.93
CA GLN A 445 26.43 28.40 6.54
C GLN A 445 25.77 28.81 7.87
N LEU A 446 25.05 27.88 8.53
CA LEU A 446 24.31 28.15 9.76
C LEU A 446 25.26 28.51 10.90
N THR A 447 24.98 29.59 11.63
CA THR A 447 25.77 30.01 12.81
C THR A 447 25.11 29.59 14.13
N THR A 448 23.79 29.40 14.10
CA THR A 448 22.97 28.94 15.22
C THR A 448 21.81 28.11 14.67
N LEU A 449 21.29 27.17 15.46
CA LEU A 449 20.07 26.43 15.15
C LEU A 449 19.35 26.09 16.45
N ASP A 450 18.13 26.60 16.62
CA ASP A 450 17.29 26.32 17.78
C ASP A 450 16.39 25.13 17.49
N VAL A 451 16.67 23.99 18.13
CA VAL A 451 15.86 22.76 18.03
C VAL A 451 14.95 22.56 19.24
N SER A 452 14.77 23.59 20.08
CA SER A 452 14.03 23.48 21.34
C SER A 452 12.54 23.13 21.18
N LYS A 453 12.00 23.33 19.97
CA LYS A 453 10.61 23.02 19.60
C LYS A 453 10.45 21.67 18.89
N ASN A 454 11.51 20.87 18.77
CA ASN A 454 11.49 19.58 18.07
C ASN A 454 11.72 18.41 19.06
N PRO A 455 10.80 18.13 20.00
CA PRO A 455 10.99 17.09 21.02
C PRO A 455 11.00 15.66 20.46
N LYS A 456 10.53 15.47 19.23
CA LYS A 456 10.51 14.20 18.50
C LYS A 456 11.76 13.97 17.63
N LEU A 457 12.68 14.94 17.59
CA LEU A 457 13.89 14.86 16.77
C LEU A 457 14.74 13.66 17.22
N ALA A 458 14.89 12.68 16.33
CA ALA A 458 15.63 11.45 16.55
C ALA A 458 16.95 11.41 15.77
N TYR A 459 16.97 11.97 14.55
CA TYR A 459 18.14 11.99 13.69
C TYR A 459 18.51 13.43 13.35
N PHE A 460 19.71 13.85 13.69
CA PHE A 460 20.14 15.22 13.50
C PHE A 460 21.57 15.29 12.96
N ASN A 461 21.73 15.82 11.75
CA ASN A 461 23.02 16.15 11.19
C ASN A 461 23.11 17.65 10.91
N CYS A 462 23.97 18.34 11.65
CA CYS A 462 24.28 19.75 11.44
C CYS A 462 25.78 20.00 11.30
N SER A 463 26.55 18.98 10.88
CA SER A 463 27.98 19.13 10.60
C SER A 463 28.25 20.11 9.45
N GLU A 464 29.52 20.44 9.23
CA GLU A 464 29.93 21.31 8.10
C GLU A 464 29.12 22.63 8.05
N ASN A 465 28.83 23.18 9.23
CA ASN A 465 28.21 24.49 9.45
C ASN A 465 29.14 25.38 10.30
N LYS A 466 28.68 26.56 10.69
CA LYS A 466 29.38 27.51 11.57
C LYS A 466 28.81 27.55 12.99
N ILE A 467 28.11 26.49 13.42
CA ILE A 467 27.49 26.39 14.75
C ILE A 467 28.56 26.11 15.80
N THR A 468 28.67 26.96 16.82
CA THR A 468 29.67 26.80 17.90
C THR A 468 29.08 26.22 19.20
N VAL A 469 27.77 26.41 19.40
CA VAL A 469 27.04 25.95 20.59
C VAL A 469 25.72 25.36 20.13
N LEU A 470 25.39 24.18 20.63
CA LEU A 470 24.14 23.48 20.30
C LEU A 470 23.43 23.02 21.58
N ASP A 471 22.18 23.45 21.74
CA ASP A 471 21.31 23.02 22.83
C ASP A 471 20.38 21.90 22.36
N ILE A 472 20.63 20.69 22.85
CA ILE A 472 19.80 19.50 22.57
C ILE A 472 18.96 19.08 23.79
N SER A 473 18.91 19.89 24.84
CA SER A 473 18.24 19.56 26.11
C SER A 473 16.73 19.37 25.99
N LYS A 474 16.14 19.77 24.86
CA LYS A 474 14.72 19.62 24.54
C LYS A 474 14.44 18.57 23.46
N CYS A 475 15.45 17.78 23.08
CA CYS A 475 15.33 16.70 22.10
C CYS A 475 15.54 15.33 22.77
N PRO A 476 14.70 14.91 23.74
CA PRO A 476 14.90 13.66 24.48
C PRO A 476 14.84 12.40 23.60
N ALA A 477 14.20 12.49 22.44
CA ALA A 477 14.07 11.39 21.48
C ALA A 477 15.31 11.20 20.57
N LEU A 478 16.37 12.00 20.73
CA LEU A 478 17.55 11.95 19.86
C LEU A 478 18.21 10.56 19.96
N ILE A 479 18.43 9.93 18.81
CA ILE A 479 19.06 8.61 18.62
C ILE A 479 20.40 8.78 17.90
N LYS A 480 20.51 9.76 17.00
CA LYS A 480 21.73 10.02 16.22
C LYS A 480 21.97 11.53 16.10
N LEU A 481 23.19 11.95 16.44
CA LEU A 481 23.66 13.32 16.30
C LEU A 481 25.01 13.31 15.58
N ILE A 482 25.11 14.07 14.48
CA ILE A 482 26.34 14.30 13.72
C ILE A 482 26.63 15.80 13.74
N VAL A 483 27.78 16.17 14.28
CA VAL A 483 28.24 17.57 14.42
C VAL A 483 29.66 17.80 13.88
N ASP A 484 30.28 16.78 13.28
CA ASP A 484 31.66 16.82 12.79
C ASP A 484 31.79 16.59 11.28
N GLU A 485 32.97 16.94 10.73
CA GLU A 485 33.33 16.79 9.31
C GLU A 485 33.44 15.32 8.85
N THR A 486 32.78 14.37 9.52
CA THR A 486 32.71 13.00 9.02
C THR A 486 31.89 12.98 7.73
N ARG A 487 32.61 13.04 6.60
CA ARG A 487 32.08 12.75 5.27
C ARG A 487 31.46 11.36 5.29
N PHE A 488 30.13 11.30 5.22
CA PHE A 488 29.46 10.10 4.73
C PHE A 488 29.79 10.00 3.23
N GLU A 489 30.37 8.88 2.81
CA GLU A 489 30.23 8.46 1.42
C GLU A 489 28.74 8.12 1.26
N ASP A 490 27.94 9.08 0.80
CA ASP A 490 26.54 8.83 0.47
C ASP A 490 26.49 7.70 -0.57
N ASP A 491 25.86 6.60 -0.18
CA ASP A 491 25.44 5.55 -1.08
C ASP A 491 24.42 6.17 -2.04
N LYS A 492 24.88 6.44 -3.26
CA LYS A 492 24.21 7.23 -4.33
C LYS A 492 22.92 6.61 -4.87
N THR A 493 22.26 5.71 -4.15
CA THR A 493 21.38 4.71 -4.76
C THR A 493 20.00 4.54 -4.15
N TYR A 494 19.56 5.37 -3.21
CA TYR A 494 18.24 5.18 -2.60
C TYR A 494 17.31 6.39 -2.77
N GLY A 495 16.24 6.19 -3.56
CA GLY A 495 14.99 6.95 -3.43
C GLY A 495 14.34 6.68 -2.06
N TRP A 496 13.08 7.06 -1.87
CA TRP A 496 12.35 7.09 -0.58
C TRP A 496 12.33 5.80 0.28
N SER A 497 13.04 4.73 -0.08
CA SER A 497 13.31 3.57 0.76
C SER A 497 14.17 3.94 1.97
N ARG A 498 13.47 4.30 3.04
CA ARG A 498 13.77 4.11 4.46
C ARG A 498 14.91 3.11 4.77
N TYR A 499 16.17 3.52 4.64
CA TYR A 499 17.31 2.81 5.21
C TYR A 499 18.41 3.81 5.60
N ILE A 500 18.50 4.11 6.91
CA ILE A 500 19.68 4.74 7.51
C ILE A 500 20.40 3.59 8.24
N PRO A 501 21.64 3.23 7.88
CA PRO A 501 22.36 2.17 8.57
C PRO A 501 22.58 2.50 10.05
N GLU A 502 22.53 1.44 10.87
CA GLU A 502 22.66 1.45 12.32
C GLU A 502 24.02 2.00 12.81
N GLU A 503 23.93 2.74 13.91
CA GLU A 503 25.01 3.11 14.85
C GLU A 503 26.26 3.78 14.27
N TYR A 504 26.26 5.12 14.23
CA TYR A 504 27.50 5.90 14.15
C TYR A 504 27.38 7.17 14.98
N PHE A 505 28.28 7.34 15.95
CA PHE A 505 28.43 8.55 16.77
C PHE A 505 29.82 9.12 16.51
N ALA A 506 29.86 10.31 15.92
CA ALA A 506 31.10 11.03 15.68
C ALA A 506 30.91 12.46 16.25
N VAL A 507 31.76 12.82 17.21
CA VAL A 507 31.77 14.12 17.87
C VAL A 507 33.15 14.74 17.65
N ASP A 508 33.19 15.87 16.94
CA ASP A 508 34.36 16.73 16.87
C ASP A 508 34.44 17.64 18.11
N LYS A 509 35.66 18.01 18.45
CA LYS A 509 36.12 18.73 19.63
C LYS A 509 35.69 20.21 19.66
N ASN A 510 34.97 20.71 18.65
CA ASN A 510 34.72 22.14 18.46
C ASN A 510 33.27 22.60 18.72
N VAL A 511 32.28 21.70 18.78
CA VAL A 511 30.89 22.05 19.11
C VAL A 511 30.64 21.78 20.59
N ARG A 512 30.35 22.84 21.36
CA ARG A 512 29.97 22.68 22.76
C ARG A 512 28.49 22.31 22.87
N LEU A 513 28.21 21.06 23.25
CA LEU A 513 26.87 20.62 23.62
C LEU A 513 26.48 21.13 25.01
N ILE A 514 25.21 21.53 25.18
CA ILE A 514 24.64 21.77 26.50
C ILE A 514 24.31 20.40 27.14
N PRO A 515 24.97 20.02 28.25
CA PRO A 515 24.91 18.65 28.78
C PRO A 515 23.53 18.31 29.35
N VAL A 516 23.06 17.09 29.04
CA VAL A 516 21.85 16.47 29.61
C VAL A 516 22.26 15.41 30.64
N ALA A 517 21.50 15.24 31.73
CA ALA A 517 21.78 14.21 32.73
C ALA A 517 21.32 12.83 32.26
N VAL A 518 21.97 11.76 32.72
CA VAL A 518 21.55 10.38 32.46
C VAL A 518 20.16 10.14 33.06
N GLU A 519 19.24 9.63 32.25
CA GLU A 519 17.87 9.27 32.66
C GLU A 519 17.79 7.81 33.15
N SER A 520 18.49 6.88 32.51
CA SER A 520 18.53 5.46 32.89
C SER A 520 19.85 4.76 32.52
N VAL A 521 20.11 3.64 33.20
CA VAL A 521 21.19 2.69 32.89
C VAL A 521 20.65 1.26 32.97
N SER A 522 21.06 0.38 32.07
CA SER A 522 20.68 -1.05 32.05
C SER A 522 21.89 -1.96 31.80
N LEU A 523 21.75 -3.27 32.05
CA LEU A 523 22.79 -4.28 31.84
C LEU A 523 22.32 -5.37 30.87
N ASN A 524 23.25 -5.93 30.10
CA ASN A 524 23.03 -7.09 29.23
C ASN A 524 22.62 -8.38 29.97
N TYR A 525 22.98 -8.51 31.25
CA TYR A 525 22.54 -9.60 32.11
C TYR A 525 22.00 -9.09 33.45
N THR A 526 20.92 -9.71 33.93
CA THR A 526 20.39 -9.50 35.28
C THR A 526 20.77 -10.64 36.23
N LYS A 527 21.21 -11.79 35.69
CA LYS A 527 21.73 -12.93 36.43
C LYS A 527 22.81 -13.67 35.62
N LEU A 528 23.87 -14.13 36.29
CA LEU A 528 24.93 -14.98 35.76
C LEU A 528 25.20 -16.16 36.70
N ASP A 529 25.35 -17.35 36.14
CA ASP A 529 25.84 -18.53 36.86
C ASP A 529 27.24 -18.86 36.30
N MET A 530 28.25 -18.91 37.18
CA MET A 530 29.68 -18.99 36.85
C MET A 530 30.38 -20.08 37.67
N THR A 531 31.51 -20.58 37.19
CA THR A 531 32.40 -21.47 37.95
C THR A 531 33.57 -20.67 38.53
N ALA A 532 34.09 -21.04 39.72
CA ALA A 532 35.22 -20.35 40.33
C ALA A 532 36.42 -20.26 39.35
N GLY A 533 36.99 -19.08 39.17
CA GLY A 533 38.02 -18.79 38.16
C GLY A 533 37.50 -18.44 36.75
N GLU A 534 36.19 -18.58 36.48
CA GLU A 534 35.57 -18.11 35.24
C GLU A 534 35.48 -16.59 35.20
N ASN A 535 35.51 -16.03 33.98
CA ASN A 535 35.29 -14.60 33.75
C ASN A 535 34.10 -14.37 32.82
N LYS A 536 33.34 -13.30 33.07
CA LYS A 536 32.22 -12.85 32.21
C LYS A 536 32.22 -11.33 32.07
N GLN A 537 31.68 -10.84 30.96
CA GLN A 537 31.58 -9.39 30.68
C GLN A 537 30.14 -8.93 30.90
N LEU A 538 29.96 -7.95 31.79
CA LEU A 538 28.75 -7.14 31.80
C LEU A 538 28.97 -5.91 30.91
N THR A 539 27.91 -5.53 30.20
CA THR A 539 27.91 -4.32 29.37
C THR A 539 26.71 -3.49 29.77
N GLU A 540 26.97 -2.24 30.12
CA GLU A 540 25.98 -1.24 30.44
C GLU A 540 25.44 -0.54 29.18
N THR A 541 24.23 -0.01 29.29
CA THR A 541 23.64 0.87 28.27
C THR A 541 23.07 2.08 28.99
N ILE A 542 23.51 3.28 28.60
CA ILE A 542 23.11 4.57 29.20
C ILE A 542 22.12 5.27 28.27
N SER A 543 21.04 5.81 28.82
CA SER A 543 20.07 6.64 28.10
C SER A 543 19.86 8.00 28.78
N PRO A 544 19.83 9.11 28.04
CA PRO A 544 20.19 9.21 26.62
C PRO A 544 21.69 8.97 26.41
N PHE A 545 22.05 8.37 25.27
CA PHE A 545 23.46 8.03 24.95
C PHE A 545 24.38 9.25 24.74
N TYR A 546 23.83 10.48 24.70
CA TYR A 546 24.56 11.75 24.59
C TYR A 546 24.56 12.53 25.91
N ALA A 547 24.24 11.88 27.04
CA ALA A 547 24.35 12.50 28.36
C ALA A 547 25.76 13.10 28.56
N GLY A 548 25.82 14.27 29.19
CA GLY A 548 27.05 15.07 29.28
C GLY A 548 28.14 14.47 30.15
N ASN A 549 27.78 13.61 31.10
CA ASN A 549 28.72 12.82 31.89
C ASN A 549 28.21 11.37 31.94
N GLN A 550 28.91 10.48 31.22
CA GLN A 550 28.59 9.06 31.13
C GLN A 550 29.51 8.19 31.98
N ASN A 551 30.29 8.80 32.87
CA ASN A 551 31.13 8.02 33.76
C ASN A 551 30.26 7.12 34.63
N ILE A 552 30.74 5.91 34.85
CA ILE A 552 30.09 4.88 35.64
C ILE A 552 31.04 4.32 36.68
N ARG A 553 30.46 3.82 37.75
CA ARG A 553 31.16 3.09 38.80
C ARG A 553 30.56 1.69 38.94
N TRP A 554 31.43 0.69 38.92
CA TRP A 554 31.12 -0.70 39.21
C TRP A 554 31.42 -1.03 40.67
N ASP A 555 30.59 -1.87 41.28
CA ASP A 555 30.72 -2.30 42.67
C ASP A 555 30.23 -3.76 42.83
N SER A 556 30.84 -4.52 43.74
CA SER A 556 30.42 -5.86 44.14
C SER A 556 30.12 -5.88 45.62
N ASP A 557 28.95 -6.38 46.01
CA ASP A 557 28.58 -6.46 47.43
C ASP A 557 29.39 -7.53 48.21
N HIS A 558 29.94 -8.53 47.50
CA HIS A 558 30.75 -9.63 48.04
C HIS A 558 31.95 -9.92 47.10
N PRO A 559 33.00 -9.08 47.13
CA PRO A 559 34.16 -9.22 46.25
C PRO A 559 34.94 -10.52 46.49
N GLU A 560 34.83 -11.14 47.67
CA GLU A 560 35.41 -12.45 47.96
C GLU A 560 34.73 -13.61 47.19
N ILE A 561 33.54 -13.38 46.65
CA ILE A 561 32.77 -14.33 45.82
C ILE A 561 32.92 -13.99 44.34
N ALA A 562 32.72 -12.72 43.97
CA ALA A 562 32.92 -12.24 42.60
C ALA A 562 33.42 -10.79 42.59
N ILE A 563 34.55 -10.55 41.93
CA ILE A 563 35.09 -9.19 41.71
C ILE A 563 34.66 -8.66 40.35
N VAL A 564 34.49 -7.34 40.23
CA VAL A 564 34.24 -6.63 38.96
C VAL A 564 35.31 -5.55 38.80
N ASP A 565 35.85 -5.40 37.58
CA ASP A 565 36.78 -4.32 37.26
C ASP A 565 36.07 -3.05 36.75
N SER A 566 36.84 -1.99 36.46
CA SER A 566 36.29 -0.72 35.98
C SER A 566 35.59 -0.81 34.63
N ASN A 567 35.78 -1.89 33.89
CA ASN A 567 35.21 -2.12 32.56
C ASN A 567 34.06 -3.12 32.61
N GLY A 568 33.55 -3.50 33.79
CA GLY A 568 32.43 -4.44 33.94
C GLY A 568 32.80 -5.91 33.76
N LYS A 569 34.09 -6.26 33.74
CA LYS A 569 34.52 -7.67 33.67
C LYS A 569 34.47 -8.30 35.07
N ILE A 570 33.70 -9.36 35.19
CA ILE A 570 33.53 -10.14 36.41
C ILE A 570 34.52 -11.30 36.42
N THR A 571 35.17 -11.53 37.57
CA THR A 571 35.91 -12.76 37.88
C THR A 571 35.26 -13.46 39.06
N ALA A 572 34.83 -14.70 38.85
CA ALA A 572 34.33 -15.56 39.92
C ALA A 572 35.50 -16.04 40.80
N VAL A 573 35.40 -15.89 42.12
CA VAL A 573 36.50 -16.14 43.07
C VAL A 573 36.23 -17.40 43.90
N THR A 574 35.22 -17.36 44.78
CA THR A 574 34.85 -18.49 45.64
C THR A 574 33.38 -18.87 45.47
N PRO A 575 33.00 -20.15 45.71
CA PRO A 575 31.61 -20.56 45.63
C PRO A 575 30.71 -19.74 46.57
N GLY A 576 29.64 -19.19 46.04
CA GLY A 576 28.82 -18.22 46.75
C GLY A 576 27.90 -17.43 45.82
N ARG A 577 27.27 -16.37 46.35
CA ARG A 577 26.45 -15.44 45.58
C ARG A 577 26.87 -14.00 45.87
N ALA A 578 27.06 -13.21 44.81
CA ALA A 578 27.36 -11.78 44.87
C ALA A 578 26.42 -11.02 43.93
N THR A 579 26.25 -9.71 44.16
CA THR A 579 25.53 -8.79 43.28
C THR A 579 26.50 -7.71 42.80
N ILE A 580 26.60 -7.61 41.48
CA ILE A 580 27.41 -6.60 40.79
C ILE A 580 26.50 -5.44 40.39
N THR A 581 26.85 -4.21 40.75
CA THR A 581 26.06 -3.00 40.49
C THR A 581 26.86 -2.00 39.67
N VAL A 582 26.25 -1.42 38.62
CA VAL A 582 26.76 -0.24 37.91
C VAL A 582 25.97 0.99 38.35
N THR A 583 26.64 2.12 38.57
CA THR A 583 26.03 3.40 38.95
C THR A 583 26.57 4.52 38.08
N THR A 584 25.71 5.39 37.53
CA THR A 584 26.16 6.58 36.79
C THR A 584 26.61 7.68 37.75
N GLU A 585 27.76 8.32 37.49
CA GLU A 585 28.35 9.33 38.38
C GLU A 585 27.55 10.64 38.43
N ASP A 586 26.84 10.97 37.35
CA ASP A 586 26.17 12.25 37.16
C ASP A 586 24.79 12.33 37.83
N SER A 587 24.01 11.27 37.75
CA SER A 587 22.61 11.23 38.20
C SER A 587 22.30 10.10 39.19
N GLY A 588 23.29 9.24 39.50
CA GLY A 588 23.17 8.17 40.50
C GLY A 588 22.22 7.04 40.08
N LYS A 589 21.97 6.84 38.79
CA LYS A 589 21.12 5.76 38.28
C LYS A 589 21.87 4.44 38.37
N THR A 590 21.17 3.35 38.71
CA THR A 590 21.80 2.05 38.97
C THR A 590 21.18 0.91 38.17
N ALA A 591 21.99 -0.07 37.76
CA ALA A 591 21.55 -1.38 37.30
C ALA A 591 22.38 -2.49 37.96
N ALA A 592 21.81 -3.68 38.14
CA ALA A 592 22.45 -4.76 38.90
C ALA A 592 22.31 -6.14 38.25
N CYS A 593 23.33 -6.98 38.45
CA CYS A 593 23.38 -8.37 38.02
C CYS A 593 23.73 -9.28 39.21
N VAL A 594 22.96 -10.36 39.39
CA VAL A 594 23.23 -11.37 40.42
C VAL A 594 24.18 -12.44 39.86
N VAL A 595 25.31 -12.69 40.53
CA VAL A 595 26.31 -13.69 40.15
C VAL A 595 26.28 -14.86 41.14
N THR A 596 26.08 -16.08 40.65
CA THR A 596 26.21 -17.32 41.43
C THR A 596 27.49 -18.04 41.02
N VAL A 597 28.38 -18.35 41.96
CA VAL A 597 29.64 -19.04 41.71
C VAL A 597 29.60 -20.47 42.24
N SER A 598 29.98 -21.44 41.41
CA SER A 598 30.11 -22.86 41.77
C SER A 598 31.59 -23.30 41.88
N PRO A 599 31.95 -24.37 42.61
CA PRO A 599 33.34 -24.86 42.70
C PRO A 599 33.89 -25.39 41.36
N ASN A 600 35.21 -25.31 41.17
CA ASN A 600 35.90 -25.96 40.05
C ASN A 600 36.07 -27.48 40.31
N GLY A 601 35.41 -28.32 39.51
CA GLY A 601 35.51 -29.79 39.57
C GLY A 601 34.33 -30.48 40.29
N GLU A 602 34.14 -31.79 40.02
CA GLU A 602 33.05 -32.65 40.52
C GLU A 602 33.11 -32.93 42.04
N GLY A 603 33.13 -31.88 42.86
CA GLY A 603 32.94 -31.97 44.31
C GLY A 603 31.55 -31.42 44.67
N SER A 604 30.61 -32.30 45.02
CA SER A 604 29.30 -31.85 45.49
C SER A 604 29.44 -31.09 46.82
N VAL A 605 29.01 -29.83 46.87
CA VAL A 605 28.85 -29.07 48.11
C VAL A 605 27.69 -29.70 48.90
N PRO A 606 27.94 -30.29 50.08
CA PRO A 606 26.92 -31.01 50.84
C PRO A 606 25.85 -30.07 51.41
N VAL A 607 24.60 -30.54 51.49
CA VAL A 607 23.52 -29.83 52.17
C VAL A 607 23.72 -29.92 53.68
N LEU A 608 24.08 -28.82 54.34
CA LEU A 608 24.29 -28.79 55.80
C LEU A 608 22.98 -28.58 56.57
N GLY A 609 22.00 -27.93 55.94
CA GLY A 609 20.66 -27.73 56.49
C GLY A 609 19.62 -27.44 55.41
N VAL A 610 18.36 -27.70 55.72
CA VAL A 610 17.20 -27.27 54.94
C VAL A 610 16.36 -26.36 55.85
N THR A 611 15.84 -25.27 55.30
CA THR A 611 14.89 -24.39 55.98
C THR A 611 13.69 -24.17 55.07
N LEU A 612 12.52 -23.95 55.68
CA LEU A 612 11.32 -23.51 54.98
C LEU A 612 11.07 -22.04 55.27
N ASN A 613 10.50 -21.33 54.30
CA ASN A 613 10.05 -19.94 54.46
C ASN A 613 8.98 -19.77 55.56
N LYS A 614 8.29 -20.85 55.97
CA LYS A 614 7.25 -20.85 57.01
C LYS A 614 7.36 -22.08 57.91
N ALA A 615 7.28 -21.88 59.22
CA ALA A 615 7.19 -22.96 60.21
C ALA A 615 5.74 -23.45 60.43
N GLU A 616 4.76 -22.58 60.22
CA GLU A 616 3.33 -22.85 60.33
C GLU A 616 2.59 -22.11 59.21
N LEU A 617 1.51 -22.71 58.72
CA LEU A 617 0.73 -22.22 57.60
C LEU A 617 -0.76 -22.49 57.83
N THR A 618 -1.59 -21.46 57.91
CA THR A 618 -3.04 -21.61 58.01
C THR A 618 -3.71 -21.35 56.67
N LEU A 619 -4.49 -22.31 56.17
CA LEU A 619 -5.19 -22.25 54.89
C LEU A 619 -6.68 -22.55 55.07
N SER A 620 -7.53 -21.96 54.24
CA SER A 620 -8.91 -22.43 54.07
C SER A 620 -8.95 -23.60 53.10
N GLU A 621 -9.95 -24.47 53.21
CA GLU A 621 -10.08 -25.65 52.35
C GLU A 621 -10.07 -25.30 50.85
N GLY A 622 -9.25 -26.00 50.04
CA GLY A 622 -9.04 -25.72 48.62
C GLY A 622 -8.07 -24.58 48.32
N ALA A 623 -7.63 -23.80 49.33
CA ALA A 623 -6.58 -22.81 49.13
C ALA A 623 -5.24 -23.50 48.88
N MET A 624 -4.41 -22.84 48.06
CA MET A 624 -3.08 -23.32 47.71
C MET A 624 -2.06 -22.27 48.11
N GLU A 625 -0.95 -22.71 48.67
CA GLU A 625 0.20 -21.84 48.88
C GLU A 625 1.49 -22.63 48.70
N THR A 626 2.52 -21.96 48.19
CA THR A 626 3.81 -22.59 47.94
C THR A 626 4.75 -22.36 49.13
N LEU A 627 5.29 -23.46 49.64
CA LEU A 627 6.42 -23.43 50.57
C LEU A 627 7.72 -23.41 49.76
N PHE A 628 8.63 -22.54 50.16
CA PHE A 628 9.96 -22.46 49.56
C PHE A 628 10.95 -23.10 50.52
N ALA A 629 11.63 -24.13 50.03
CA ALA A 629 12.74 -24.75 50.74
C ALA A 629 14.07 -24.14 50.26
N THR A 630 14.95 -23.84 51.22
CA THR A 630 16.30 -23.35 50.94
C THR A 630 17.32 -24.27 51.61
N VAL A 631 18.42 -24.55 50.92
CA VAL A 631 19.56 -25.29 51.46
C VAL A 631 20.56 -24.33 52.11
N THR A 632 21.27 -24.79 53.13
CA THR A 632 22.42 -24.11 53.71
C THR A 632 23.68 -24.94 53.48
N PRO A 633 24.75 -24.39 52.87
CA PRO A 633 24.77 -23.09 52.21
C PRO A 633 23.90 -23.08 50.93
N ALA A 634 23.43 -21.91 50.50
CA ALA A 634 22.49 -21.75 49.38
C ALA A 634 23.00 -22.26 48.01
N TYR A 635 24.31 -22.50 47.91
CA TYR A 635 25.03 -23.02 46.75
C TYR A 635 25.38 -24.52 46.86
N ALA A 636 24.72 -25.27 47.76
CA ALA A 636 24.87 -26.72 47.81
C ALA A 636 24.50 -27.35 46.46
N THR A 637 25.33 -28.27 45.96
CA THR A 637 25.25 -28.81 44.59
C THR A 637 23.99 -29.66 44.36
N ASN A 638 23.33 -30.10 45.43
CA ASN A 638 22.07 -30.83 45.37
C ASN A 638 20.92 -30.05 46.02
N GLY A 639 20.38 -29.05 45.30
CA GLY A 639 19.28 -28.19 45.73
C GLY A 639 17.87 -28.73 45.44
N LYS A 640 17.74 -30.01 45.08
CA LYS A 640 16.44 -30.65 44.86
C LYS A 640 15.84 -31.13 46.18
N PHE A 641 14.52 -31.02 46.29
CA PHE A 641 13.78 -31.40 47.49
C PHE A 641 12.77 -32.50 47.19
N ILE A 642 12.70 -33.49 48.08
CA ILE A 642 11.64 -34.48 48.14
C ILE A 642 10.59 -33.96 49.13
N TRP A 643 9.40 -33.63 48.60
CA TRP A 643 8.28 -33.13 49.39
C TRP A 643 7.36 -34.26 49.82
N SER A 644 6.86 -34.18 51.05
CA SER A 644 5.89 -35.14 51.58
C SER A 644 4.92 -34.47 52.55
N SER A 645 3.71 -35.03 52.66
CA SER A 645 2.73 -34.68 53.69
C SER A 645 2.50 -35.90 54.57
N ASN A 646 2.45 -35.70 55.89
CA ASN A 646 2.08 -36.78 56.81
C ASN A 646 0.58 -37.10 56.78
N ASN A 647 -0.26 -36.23 56.22
CA ASN A 647 -1.70 -36.40 56.16
C ASN A 647 -2.28 -35.76 54.89
N ASN A 648 -2.17 -36.50 53.78
CA ASN A 648 -2.70 -36.11 52.47
C ASN A 648 -4.23 -35.91 52.45
N SER A 649 -4.96 -36.42 53.45
CA SER A 649 -6.42 -36.16 53.56
C SER A 649 -6.74 -34.76 54.09
N VAL A 650 -5.75 -34.07 54.69
CA VAL A 650 -5.88 -32.70 55.21
C VAL A 650 -5.12 -31.71 54.36
N ALA A 651 -3.89 -31.99 53.94
CA ALA A 651 -3.16 -31.17 52.97
C ALA A 651 -2.19 -32.01 52.14
N THR A 652 -2.12 -31.77 50.83
CA THR A 652 -1.17 -32.40 49.91
C THR A 652 -0.08 -31.42 49.51
N VAL A 653 1.06 -31.92 49.02
CA VAL A 653 2.15 -31.09 48.48
C VAL A 653 2.67 -31.71 47.19
N ASP A 654 2.94 -30.91 46.17
CA ASP A 654 3.55 -31.37 44.91
C ASP A 654 5.09 -31.29 44.92
N ALA A 655 5.73 -31.73 43.83
CA ALA A 655 7.19 -31.72 43.69
C ALA A 655 7.81 -30.31 43.70
N GLY A 656 7.02 -29.25 43.50
CA GLY A 656 7.44 -27.85 43.55
C GLY A 656 7.22 -27.17 44.90
N GLY A 657 6.77 -27.91 45.93
CA GLY A 657 6.47 -27.36 47.25
C GLY A 657 5.11 -26.67 47.35
N LYS A 658 4.24 -26.81 46.34
CA LYS A 658 2.89 -26.23 46.38
C LYS A 658 1.98 -27.09 47.25
N VAL A 659 1.57 -26.52 48.38
CA VAL A 659 0.63 -27.13 49.32
C VAL A 659 -0.79 -26.84 48.88
N THR A 660 -1.64 -27.87 48.86
CA THR A 660 -3.09 -27.75 48.64
C THR A 660 -3.82 -28.20 49.90
N ALA A 661 -4.62 -27.32 50.48
CA ALA A 661 -5.50 -27.66 51.59
C ALA A 661 -6.65 -28.54 51.10
N VAL A 662 -6.81 -29.74 51.67
CA VAL A 662 -7.78 -30.76 51.24
C VAL A 662 -9.01 -30.79 52.15
N ALA A 663 -8.83 -30.83 53.47
CA ALA A 663 -9.94 -30.86 54.41
C ALA A 663 -9.53 -30.28 55.76
N ALA A 664 -10.51 -29.80 56.53
CA ALA A 664 -10.27 -29.24 57.85
C ALA A 664 -9.47 -30.20 58.76
N GLY A 665 -8.41 -29.69 59.38
CA GLY A 665 -7.52 -30.48 60.22
C GLY A 665 -6.09 -29.93 60.23
N LYS A 666 -5.15 -30.70 60.79
CA LYS A 666 -3.72 -30.38 60.76
C LYS A 666 -2.92 -31.43 59.99
N ALA A 667 -2.03 -30.98 59.12
CA ALA A 667 -1.05 -31.80 58.40
C ALA A 667 0.34 -31.18 58.56
N THR A 668 1.39 -31.98 58.42
CA THR A 668 2.78 -31.52 58.42
C THR A 668 3.37 -31.79 57.05
N ILE A 669 3.80 -30.73 56.38
CA ILE A 669 4.52 -30.80 55.11
C ILE A 669 6.02 -30.79 55.39
N THR A 670 6.76 -31.75 54.83
CA THR A 670 8.21 -31.88 55.02
C THR A 670 8.92 -31.79 53.69
N ALA A 671 9.92 -30.90 53.61
CA ALA A 671 10.92 -30.87 52.54
C ALA A 671 12.17 -31.60 53.02
N MET A 672 12.60 -32.59 52.26
CA MET A 672 13.82 -33.36 52.51
C MET A 672 14.82 -33.08 51.39
N SER A 673 16.11 -32.94 51.70
CA SER A 673 17.16 -32.90 50.67
C SER A 673 17.15 -34.19 49.84
N GLU A 674 17.50 -34.13 48.56
CA GLU A 674 17.47 -35.30 47.66
C GLU A 674 18.36 -36.46 48.14
N ASP A 675 19.45 -36.17 48.86
CA ASP A 675 20.31 -37.18 49.51
C ASP A 675 19.69 -37.81 50.78
N GLY A 676 18.51 -37.34 51.20
CA GLY A 676 17.76 -37.84 52.35
C GLY A 676 18.32 -37.43 53.72
N THR A 677 19.37 -36.60 53.77
CA THR A 677 20.14 -36.38 55.01
C THR A 677 19.62 -35.24 55.89
N LYS A 678 18.86 -34.29 55.33
CA LYS A 678 18.34 -33.10 56.03
C LYS A 678 16.87 -32.86 55.71
N THR A 679 16.11 -32.40 56.71
CA THR A 679 14.69 -32.09 56.56
C THR A 679 14.32 -30.76 57.22
N ALA A 680 13.26 -30.13 56.70
CA ALA A 680 12.53 -29.06 57.37
C ALA A 680 11.03 -29.29 57.20
N SER A 681 10.25 -28.90 58.20
CA SER A 681 8.82 -29.15 58.23
C SER A 681 8.01 -27.89 58.52
N CYS A 682 6.83 -27.81 57.93
CA CYS A 682 5.84 -26.76 58.15
C CYS A 682 4.53 -27.41 58.62
N THR A 683 3.95 -26.93 59.72
CA THR A 683 2.62 -27.34 60.16
C THR A 683 1.55 -26.58 59.38
N VAL A 684 0.75 -27.30 58.60
CA VAL A 684 -0.38 -26.76 57.85
C VAL A 684 -1.66 -26.98 58.65
N ILE A 685 -2.30 -25.89 59.07
CA ILE A 685 -3.63 -25.88 59.68
C ILE A 685 -4.63 -25.54 58.58
N VAL A 686 -5.51 -26.48 58.26
CA VAL A 686 -6.65 -26.21 57.39
C VAL A 686 -7.82 -25.83 58.27
N ASP A 687 -8.12 -24.53 58.34
CA ASP A 687 -9.28 -24.03 59.04
C ASP A 687 -10.55 -24.45 58.29
N SER A 688 -11.58 -24.85 59.03
CA SER A 688 -12.93 -25.05 58.48
C SER A 688 -13.60 -23.72 58.17
N GLY A 689 -12.85 -22.76 57.63
CA GLY A 689 -13.35 -21.47 57.18
C GLY A 689 -14.62 -21.70 56.38
N ASP A 690 -15.64 -20.87 56.61
CA ASP A 690 -16.96 -21.11 56.05
C ASP A 690 -16.81 -21.29 54.52
N LYS A 691 -17.07 -22.51 54.04
CA LYS A 691 -16.78 -22.87 52.65
C LYS A 691 -17.63 -22.06 51.69
N VAL A 692 -18.80 -21.61 52.14
CA VAL A 692 -19.64 -20.69 51.38
C VAL A 692 -18.98 -19.31 51.28
N GLU A 693 -18.40 -18.81 52.37
CA GLU A 693 -17.61 -17.57 52.39
C GLU A 693 -16.36 -17.67 51.50
N ALA A 694 -15.67 -18.82 51.52
CA ALA A 694 -14.51 -19.07 50.67
C ALA A 694 -14.88 -19.07 49.18
N PHE A 695 -16.00 -19.69 48.81
CA PHE A 695 -16.48 -19.71 47.43
C PHE A 695 -16.85 -18.30 46.93
N VAL A 696 -17.56 -17.52 47.73
CA VAL A 696 -17.94 -16.14 47.37
C VAL A 696 -16.70 -15.24 47.29
N THR A 697 -15.76 -15.38 48.24
CA THR A 697 -14.49 -14.63 48.22
C THR A 697 -13.67 -14.93 46.97
N ARG A 698 -13.63 -16.20 46.54
CA ARG A 698 -12.98 -16.62 45.30
C ARG A 698 -13.63 -16.00 44.07
N CYS A 699 -14.96 -15.91 44.04
CA CYS A 699 -15.67 -15.26 42.94
C CYS A 699 -15.31 -13.77 42.84
N TYR A 700 -15.33 -13.01 43.94
CA TYR A 700 -14.91 -11.60 43.93
C TYR A 700 -13.45 -11.43 43.48
N SER A 701 -12.55 -12.24 44.02
CA SER A 701 -11.11 -12.10 43.78
C SER A 701 -10.73 -12.47 42.34
N ILE A 702 -11.31 -13.54 41.80
CA ILE A 702 -10.95 -14.07 40.48
C ILE A 702 -11.75 -13.41 39.35
N ILE A 703 -13.05 -13.18 39.54
CA ILE A 703 -13.92 -12.66 38.48
C ILE A 703 -13.78 -11.13 38.41
N LEU A 704 -13.81 -10.43 39.56
CA LEU A 704 -13.80 -8.96 39.59
C LEU A 704 -12.43 -8.35 39.91
N GLY A 705 -11.49 -9.15 40.42
CA GLY A 705 -10.14 -8.68 40.75
C GLY A 705 -10.08 -7.81 42.02
N ARG A 706 -11.04 -7.95 42.94
CA ARG A 706 -11.10 -7.16 44.19
C ARG A 706 -11.55 -7.97 45.39
N LYS A 707 -11.39 -7.39 46.59
CA LYS A 707 -11.97 -7.93 47.83
C LYS A 707 -13.50 -7.73 47.83
N PRO A 708 -14.27 -8.65 48.46
CA PRO A 708 -15.72 -8.49 48.61
C PRO A 708 -16.07 -7.21 49.35
N ASP A 709 -17.11 -6.51 48.90
CA ASP A 709 -17.76 -5.49 49.73
C ASP A 709 -18.65 -6.18 50.77
N ALA A 710 -18.78 -5.57 51.96
CA ALA A 710 -19.41 -6.22 53.10
C ALA A 710 -20.89 -6.58 52.85
N ALA A 711 -21.62 -5.74 52.11
CA ALA A 711 -23.04 -5.94 51.81
C ALA A 711 -23.24 -7.09 50.80
N GLY A 712 -22.63 -7.01 49.62
CA GLY A 712 -22.73 -8.06 48.60
C GLY A 712 -22.14 -9.39 49.08
N PHE A 713 -21.10 -9.38 49.90
CA PHE A 713 -20.56 -10.59 50.51
C PHE A 713 -21.56 -11.29 51.43
N ALA A 714 -22.23 -10.54 52.31
CA ALA A 714 -23.24 -11.08 53.21
C ALA A 714 -24.47 -11.61 52.44
N ASP A 715 -24.88 -10.91 51.38
CA ASP A 715 -26.03 -11.31 50.55
C ASP A 715 -25.76 -12.62 49.80
N TRP A 716 -24.63 -12.73 49.10
CA TRP A 716 -24.29 -13.94 48.34
C TRP A 716 -24.06 -15.16 49.23
N THR A 717 -23.38 -14.98 50.37
CA THR A 717 -23.11 -16.07 51.31
C THR A 717 -24.40 -16.57 51.98
N THR A 718 -25.30 -15.65 52.35
CA THR A 718 -26.62 -16.01 52.89
C THR A 718 -27.49 -16.72 51.85
N ALA A 719 -27.49 -16.26 50.60
CA ALA A 719 -28.27 -16.88 49.53
C ALA A 719 -27.84 -18.33 49.22
N LEU A 720 -26.52 -18.61 49.25
CA LEU A 720 -25.99 -19.96 49.09
C LEU A 720 -26.29 -20.86 50.30
N ARG A 721 -26.10 -20.35 51.53
CA ARG A 721 -26.41 -21.10 52.77
C ARG A 721 -27.89 -21.49 52.83
N ASN A 722 -28.78 -20.58 52.45
CA ASN A 722 -30.23 -20.80 52.43
C ASN A 722 -30.72 -21.53 51.17
N LYS A 723 -29.82 -21.84 50.22
CA LYS A 723 -30.11 -22.50 48.94
C LYS A 723 -31.17 -21.77 48.09
N THR A 724 -31.30 -20.46 48.26
CA THR A 724 -32.17 -19.61 47.42
C THR A 724 -31.49 -19.23 46.10
N LYS A 725 -30.16 -19.37 46.03
CA LYS A 725 -29.37 -19.27 44.80
C LYS A 725 -28.40 -20.45 44.69
N THR A 726 -28.14 -20.85 43.46
CA THR A 726 -27.14 -21.86 43.09
C THR A 726 -25.79 -21.23 42.76
N ALA A 727 -24.74 -22.05 42.72
CA ALA A 727 -23.39 -21.62 42.38
C ALA A 727 -23.35 -21.02 40.96
N SER A 728 -24.03 -21.64 39.99
CA SER A 728 -24.13 -21.12 38.61
C SER A 728 -24.80 -19.75 38.54
N GLU A 729 -25.87 -19.52 39.30
CA GLU A 729 -26.57 -18.24 39.28
C GLU A 729 -25.71 -17.11 39.85
N ILE A 730 -24.91 -17.40 40.88
CA ILE A 730 -23.99 -16.42 41.45
C ILE A 730 -22.87 -16.13 40.47
N ILE A 731 -22.17 -17.15 39.97
CA ILE A 731 -21.09 -16.96 38.99
C ILE A 731 -21.59 -16.20 37.75
N TYR A 732 -22.77 -16.56 37.26
CA TYR A 732 -23.40 -15.86 36.13
C TYR A 732 -23.73 -14.41 36.44
N GLY A 733 -24.16 -14.08 37.66
CA GLY A 733 -24.37 -12.70 38.10
C GLY A 733 -23.07 -11.87 38.16
N PHE A 734 -21.97 -12.45 38.63
CA PHE A 734 -20.66 -11.78 38.65
C PHE A 734 -20.15 -11.50 37.24
N VAL A 735 -20.17 -12.54 36.40
CA VAL A 735 -19.73 -12.48 35.00
C VAL A 735 -20.65 -11.55 34.21
N GLY A 736 -21.94 -11.51 34.52
CA GLY A 736 -22.93 -10.60 33.93
C GLY A 736 -22.91 -9.15 34.42
N SER A 737 -22.12 -8.83 35.45
CA SER A 737 -22.07 -7.49 36.03
C SER A 737 -21.42 -6.46 35.08
N ASN A 738 -21.81 -5.19 35.20
CA ASN A 738 -21.15 -4.11 34.46
C ASN A 738 -19.66 -4.00 34.84
N GLU A 739 -19.30 -4.32 36.08
CA GLU A 739 -17.91 -4.34 36.55
C GLU A 739 -17.07 -5.35 35.76
N PHE A 740 -17.59 -6.56 35.52
CA PHE A 740 -16.92 -7.57 34.70
C PHE A 740 -16.90 -7.20 33.22
N LYS A 741 -18.04 -6.75 32.68
CA LYS A 741 -18.17 -6.34 31.28
C LYS A 741 -17.21 -5.21 30.91
N ASN A 742 -16.98 -4.26 31.82
CA ASN A 742 -16.09 -3.12 31.60
C ASN A 742 -14.58 -3.49 31.61
N LYS A 743 -14.21 -4.73 31.97
CA LYS A 743 -12.81 -5.20 31.96
C LYS A 743 -12.32 -5.64 30.57
N ASN A 744 -13.21 -5.80 29.59
CA ASN A 744 -12.87 -6.16 28.21
C ASN A 744 -12.00 -7.44 28.09
N TYR A 745 -12.28 -8.46 28.90
CA TYR A 745 -11.57 -9.74 28.85
C TYR A 745 -11.76 -10.47 27.52
N SER A 746 -10.74 -11.20 27.03
CA SER A 746 -10.86 -12.06 25.84
C SER A 746 -11.60 -13.37 26.13
N CYS A 747 -11.99 -14.13 25.09
CA CYS A 747 -12.54 -15.49 25.25
C CYS A 747 -11.60 -16.40 26.05
N SER A 748 -10.30 -16.31 25.78
CA SER A 748 -9.25 -17.04 26.48
C SER A 748 -9.18 -16.66 27.97
N ASP A 749 -9.30 -15.37 28.28
CA ASP A 749 -9.28 -14.86 29.67
C ASP A 749 -10.52 -15.29 30.43
N VAL A 750 -11.70 -15.20 29.82
CA VAL A 750 -12.97 -15.63 30.44
C VAL A 750 -12.95 -17.12 30.75
N VAL A 751 -12.46 -17.96 29.84
CA VAL A 751 -12.31 -19.40 30.10
C VAL A 751 -11.34 -19.66 31.24
N GLU A 752 -10.19 -18.97 31.27
CA GLU A 752 -9.23 -19.08 32.37
C GLU A 752 -9.83 -18.64 33.73
N ILE A 753 -10.61 -17.56 33.74
CA ILE A 753 -11.33 -17.05 34.90
C ILE A 753 -12.36 -18.08 35.39
N LEU A 754 -13.12 -18.71 34.50
CA LEU A 754 -14.11 -19.74 34.87
C LEU A 754 -13.44 -20.98 35.47
N TYR A 755 -12.34 -21.45 34.88
CA TYR A 755 -11.55 -22.56 35.45
C TYR A 755 -11.07 -22.24 36.88
N LYS A 756 -10.53 -21.03 37.09
CA LYS A 756 -10.04 -20.61 38.42
C LYS A 756 -11.18 -20.37 39.41
N ALA A 757 -12.28 -19.76 39.00
CA ALA A 757 -13.39 -19.43 39.88
C ALA A 757 -14.25 -20.65 40.24
N MET A 758 -14.51 -21.53 39.27
CA MET A 758 -15.36 -22.71 39.46
C MET A 758 -14.57 -23.89 40.00
N LEU A 759 -13.41 -24.19 39.40
CA LEU A 759 -12.64 -25.40 39.73
C LEU A 759 -11.45 -25.15 40.65
N GLY A 760 -11.09 -23.89 40.91
CA GLY A 760 -9.96 -23.55 41.80
C GLY A 760 -8.58 -23.82 41.20
N ARG A 761 -8.48 -24.04 39.88
CA ARG A 761 -7.23 -24.35 39.18
C ARG A 761 -7.17 -23.66 37.81
N GLY A 762 -5.98 -23.62 37.21
CA GLY A 762 -5.81 -23.18 35.82
C GLY A 762 -6.46 -24.13 34.81
N SER A 763 -6.72 -23.61 33.62
CA SER A 763 -7.29 -24.40 32.53
C SER A 763 -6.29 -25.43 31.97
N ASP A 764 -6.79 -26.59 31.56
CA ASP A 764 -6.02 -27.53 30.75
C ASP A 764 -6.11 -27.14 29.27
N ALA A 765 -5.07 -27.42 28.49
CA ALA A 765 -4.96 -26.93 27.11
C ALA A 765 -6.16 -27.32 26.22
N LYS A 766 -6.62 -28.58 26.32
CA LYS A 766 -7.72 -29.10 25.50
C LYS A 766 -9.08 -28.53 25.90
N GLY A 767 -9.36 -28.47 27.21
CA GLY A 767 -10.59 -27.89 27.71
C GLY A 767 -10.65 -26.37 27.51
N LYS A 768 -9.50 -25.69 27.60
CA LYS A 768 -9.38 -24.27 27.25
C LYS A 768 -9.71 -24.05 25.79
N GLU A 769 -9.05 -24.77 24.88
CA GLU A 769 -9.29 -24.69 23.44
C GLU A 769 -10.77 -24.94 23.11
N TYR A 770 -11.37 -26.00 23.68
CA TYR A 770 -12.78 -26.33 23.47
C TYR A 770 -13.72 -25.18 23.85
N TRP A 771 -13.58 -24.62 25.06
CA TRP A 771 -14.47 -23.55 25.51
C TRP A 771 -14.18 -22.22 24.82
N VAL A 772 -12.92 -21.90 24.54
CA VAL A 772 -12.56 -20.71 23.77
C VAL A 772 -13.21 -20.77 22.39
N THR A 773 -13.10 -21.92 21.70
CA THR A 773 -13.73 -22.13 20.39
C THR A 773 -15.25 -21.94 20.48
N LYS A 774 -15.91 -22.51 21.50
CA LYS A 774 -17.37 -22.36 21.65
C LYS A 774 -17.80 -20.92 21.89
N LEU A 775 -17.05 -20.16 22.69
CA LEU A 775 -17.34 -18.76 22.93
C LEU A 775 -17.05 -17.90 21.68
N GLU A 776 -15.99 -18.20 20.95
CA GLU A 776 -15.66 -17.57 19.66
C GLU A 776 -16.72 -17.88 18.58
N ASP A 777 -17.30 -19.08 18.60
CA ASP A 777 -18.44 -19.51 17.78
C ASP A 777 -19.77 -18.84 18.20
N GLY A 778 -19.75 -17.91 19.16
CA GLY A 778 -20.91 -17.13 19.58
C GLY A 778 -21.81 -17.82 20.62
N GLN A 779 -21.36 -18.91 21.25
CA GLN A 779 -22.08 -19.47 22.40
C GLN A 779 -22.02 -18.50 23.59
N PRO A 780 -23.13 -18.30 24.32
CA PRO A 780 -23.13 -17.43 25.49
C PRO A 780 -22.33 -18.06 26.63
N VAL A 781 -21.72 -17.22 27.47
CA VAL A 781 -20.90 -17.67 28.61
C VAL A 781 -21.70 -18.54 29.59
N GLY A 782 -23.03 -18.36 29.66
CA GLY A 782 -23.93 -19.25 30.40
C GLY A 782 -23.85 -20.72 29.95
N ALA A 783 -23.62 -21.00 28.66
CA ALA A 783 -23.43 -22.35 28.15
C ALA A 783 -22.13 -22.99 28.67
N ALA A 784 -21.05 -22.19 28.75
CA ALA A 784 -19.79 -22.64 29.36
C ALA A 784 -19.97 -22.92 30.85
N ILE A 785 -20.61 -22.01 31.61
CA ILE A 785 -20.93 -22.20 33.03
C ILE A 785 -21.75 -23.48 33.24
N ASN A 786 -22.76 -23.75 32.40
CA ASN A 786 -23.53 -24.98 32.45
C ASN A 786 -22.67 -26.22 32.19
N GLY A 787 -21.72 -26.15 31.26
CA GLY A 787 -20.75 -27.22 31.01
C GLY A 787 -19.86 -27.50 32.22
N PHE A 788 -19.37 -26.47 32.90
CA PHE A 788 -18.65 -26.63 34.17
C PHE A 788 -19.57 -27.22 35.26
N CYS A 789 -20.83 -26.78 35.36
CA CYS A 789 -21.80 -27.33 36.30
C CYS A 789 -22.13 -28.81 36.07
N ALA A 790 -22.11 -29.25 34.82
CA ALA A 790 -22.28 -30.65 34.44
C ALA A 790 -21.03 -31.50 34.73
N SER A 791 -19.87 -30.88 34.98
CA SER A 791 -18.63 -31.62 35.25
C SER A 791 -18.66 -32.30 36.63
N ASN A 792 -18.15 -33.54 36.69
CA ASN A 792 -18.01 -34.29 37.94
C ASN A 792 -17.14 -33.55 38.97
N GLU A 793 -16.17 -32.77 38.49
CA GLU A 793 -15.25 -32.00 39.32
C GLU A 793 -15.97 -30.86 40.05
N PHE A 794 -16.73 -30.04 39.33
CA PHE A 794 -17.48 -28.94 39.97
C PHE A 794 -18.62 -29.45 40.85
N GLN A 795 -19.29 -30.54 40.46
CA GLN A 795 -20.30 -31.17 41.31
C GLN A 795 -19.71 -31.67 42.63
N ARG A 796 -18.47 -32.19 42.62
CA ARG A 796 -17.77 -32.60 43.84
C ARG A 796 -17.45 -31.39 44.72
N ILE A 797 -16.92 -30.32 44.15
CA ILE A 797 -16.63 -29.07 44.86
C ILE A 797 -17.90 -28.51 45.51
N CYS A 798 -19.01 -28.47 44.79
CA CYS A 798 -20.28 -27.98 45.35
C CYS A 798 -20.77 -28.84 46.52
N ARG A 799 -20.67 -30.18 46.43
CA ARG A 799 -21.03 -31.10 47.53
C ARG A 799 -20.15 -30.87 48.76
N GLU A 800 -18.85 -30.68 48.56
CA GLU A 800 -17.86 -30.45 49.61
C GLU A 800 -18.08 -29.10 50.32
N TYR A 801 -18.55 -28.10 49.59
CA TYR A 801 -18.81 -26.74 50.06
C TYR A 801 -20.25 -26.56 50.59
N GLY A 802 -21.10 -27.58 50.51
CA GLY A 802 -22.49 -27.52 50.94
C GLY A 802 -23.40 -26.67 50.05
N ILE A 803 -22.97 -26.34 48.82
CA ILE A 803 -23.70 -25.51 47.84
C ILE A 803 -24.24 -26.35 46.67
N THR A 804 -25.16 -25.79 45.89
CA THR A 804 -25.79 -26.50 44.76
C THR A 804 -25.24 -25.98 43.43
N PRO A 805 -24.74 -26.82 42.50
CA PRO A 805 -24.14 -26.37 41.23
C PRO A 805 -25.10 -25.51 40.39
N GLY A 806 -26.34 -25.95 40.25
CA GLY A 806 -27.38 -25.28 39.45
C GLY A 806 -27.16 -25.37 37.94
N SER A 807 -28.03 -24.67 37.21
CA SER A 807 -27.87 -24.36 35.79
C SER A 807 -28.43 -22.97 35.52
N VAL A 808 -27.87 -22.31 34.51
CA VAL A 808 -28.35 -21.03 34.01
C VAL A 808 -29.26 -21.29 32.81
N LYS A 809 -30.39 -20.57 32.73
CA LYS A 809 -31.22 -20.60 31.53
C LYS A 809 -30.50 -19.89 30.39
N VAL A 810 -30.30 -20.61 29.29
CA VAL A 810 -29.70 -20.08 28.06
C VAL A 810 -30.80 -20.11 27.00
N GLU A 811 -31.37 -18.95 26.67
CA GLU A 811 -32.36 -18.88 25.59
C GLU A 811 -31.67 -19.03 24.23
N SER A 812 -32.21 -19.91 23.37
CA SER A 812 -31.75 -20.12 22.01
C SER A 812 -32.13 -18.93 21.12
N ALA A 813 -31.21 -18.48 20.26
CA ALA A 813 -31.35 -17.31 19.40
C ALA A 813 -32.39 -17.41 18.26
N ASN A 814 -33.40 -18.28 18.37
CA ASN A 814 -34.50 -18.38 17.41
C ASN A 814 -35.82 -18.40 18.19
N GLU A 815 -36.39 -17.23 18.47
CA GLU A 815 -37.84 -16.97 18.42
C GLU A 815 -38.15 -15.52 18.82
N THR A 816 -38.95 -14.86 17.97
CA THR A 816 -39.59 -13.54 18.12
C THR A 816 -38.73 -12.30 17.89
N GLY A 817 -38.92 -11.71 16.70
CA GLY A 817 -38.78 -10.27 16.54
C GLY A 817 -39.96 -9.59 17.22
N ASN A 818 -39.71 -8.85 18.30
CA ASN A 818 -40.32 -7.56 18.58
C ASN A 818 -39.61 -6.89 19.76
N GLY A 819 -39.62 -5.56 19.78
CA GLY A 819 -38.89 -4.74 20.74
C GLY A 819 -39.27 -4.93 22.22
N ASN A 820 -38.33 -4.53 23.07
CA ASN A 820 -38.42 -4.30 24.52
C ASN A 820 -38.72 -5.51 25.40
N ASN A 821 -37.63 -6.17 25.84
CA ASN A 821 -37.34 -6.76 27.17
C ASN A 821 -35.84 -7.18 27.09
N GLY A 822 -34.88 -6.86 27.94
CA GLY A 822 -34.88 -6.63 29.38
C GLY A 822 -33.79 -7.50 30.04
N ALA A 823 -32.52 -7.06 29.94
CA ALA A 823 -31.41 -7.28 30.89
C ALA A 823 -30.78 -8.67 31.25
N ASP A 824 -31.38 -9.84 31.03
CA ASP A 824 -30.93 -11.04 31.79
C ASP A 824 -30.03 -12.09 31.09
N ASN A 825 -29.54 -11.86 29.86
CA ASN A 825 -28.59 -12.78 29.21
C ASN A 825 -27.27 -12.06 28.83
N PRO A 826 -26.21 -12.16 29.64
CA PRO A 826 -24.92 -11.55 29.34
C PRO A 826 -24.24 -12.25 28.15
N ARG A 827 -24.40 -11.68 26.95
CA ARG A 827 -23.44 -11.85 25.85
C ARG A 827 -22.17 -11.12 26.24
N ILE A 828 -21.20 -11.82 26.80
CA ILE A 828 -19.97 -11.21 27.36
C ILE A 828 -18.82 -11.20 26.35
N LEU A 829 -18.94 -11.94 25.26
CA LEU A 829 -17.90 -12.03 24.24
C LEU A 829 -18.55 -12.15 22.87
N THR A 830 -18.55 -11.06 22.10
CA THR A 830 -18.47 -11.15 20.65
C THR A 830 -16.99 -11.22 20.28
N SER A 831 -16.68 -12.03 19.27
CA SER A 831 -15.34 -12.37 18.81
C SER A 831 -14.36 -11.18 18.85
N ALA A 832 -13.27 -11.38 19.60
CA ALA A 832 -11.99 -10.68 19.57
C ALA A 832 -11.94 -9.32 18.84
N ARG A 833 -11.95 -8.21 19.61
CA ARG A 833 -11.32 -6.97 19.12
C ARG A 833 -9.80 -7.13 19.17
N ARG A 834 -9.22 -7.67 18.10
CA ARG A 834 -7.97 -7.07 17.62
C ARG A 834 -8.36 -5.69 17.06
N THR A 835 -7.73 -4.63 17.55
CA THR A 835 -8.25 -3.27 17.33
C THR A 835 -8.17 -2.92 15.84
N ILE A 836 -9.33 -2.84 15.18
CA ILE A 836 -9.43 -2.33 13.82
C ILE A 836 -9.05 -0.84 13.85
N LYS A 837 -8.06 -0.43 13.06
CA LYS A 837 -7.69 1.00 12.95
C LYS A 837 -8.87 1.79 12.40
N LYS A 838 -9.15 2.96 12.98
CA LYS A 838 -10.26 3.84 12.59
C LYS A 838 -10.31 4.09 11.08
N GLU A 839 -9.16 4.35 10.47
CA GLU A 839 -9.01 4.54 9.02
C GLU A 839 -9.43 3.28 8.21
N LYS A 840 -9.03 2.09 8.66
CA LYS A 840 -9.39 0.82 7.99
C LYS A 840 -10.87 0.49 8.15
N ALA A 841 -11.47 0.82 9.29
CA ALA A 841 -12.93 0.74 9.49
C ALA A 841 -13.65 1.70 8.54
N GLU A 842 -13.24 2.97 8.49
CA GLU A 842 -13.84 3.99 7.61
C GLU A 842 -13.79 3.57 6.13
N ASN A 843 -12.65 3.03 5.66
CA ASN A 843 -12.52 2.53 4.29
C ASN A 843 -13.47 1.36 3.98
N PHE A 844 -13.64 0.45 4.93
CA PHE A 844 -14.59 -0.66 4.78
C PHE A 844 -16.05 -0.16 4.75
N ILE A 845 -16.41 0.82 5.58
CA ILE A 845 -17.74 1.44 5.56
C ILE A 845 -18.01 2.16 4.24
N ARG A 846 -17.06 2.96 3.75
CA ARG A 846 -17.16 3.62 2.43
C ARG A 846 -17.41 2.61 1.33
N ARG A 847 -16.74 1.45 1.37
CA ARG A 847 -16.96 0.34 0.43
C ARG A 847 -18.37 -0.24 0.54
N CYS A 848 -18.91 -0.42 1.74
CA CYS A 848 -20.29 -0.90 1.92
C CYS A 848 -21.32 0.09 1.36
N TYR A 849 -21.22 1.37 1.67
CA TYR A 849 -22.11 2.40 1.10
C TYR A 849 -22.02 2.46 -0.43
N ALA A 850 -20.80 2.55 -0.97
CA ALA A 850 -20.60 2.71 -2.41
C ALA A 850 -21.05 1.48 -3.21
N ARG A 851 -20.76 0.26 -2.72
CA ARG A 851 -21.01 -0.96 -3.48
C ARG A 851 -22.38 -1.58 -3.18
N ILE A 852 -22.81 -1.58 -1.93
CA ILE A 852 -24.09 -2.19 -1.52
C ILE A 852 -25.24 -1.19 -1.68
N LEU A 853 -25.09 0.06 -1.26
CA LEU A 853 -26.18 1.05 -1.34
C LEU A 853 -26.12 1.91 -2.61
N GLY A 854 -24.98 1.91 -3.32
CA GLY A 854 -24.84 2.65 -4.58
C GLY A 854 -24.73 4.16 -4.39
N ARG A 855 -24.32 4.64 -3.21
CA ARG A 855 -24.15 6.06 -2.90
C ARG A 855 -22.97 6.32 -1.98
N GLU A 856 -22.57 7.58 -1.87
CA GLU A 856 -21.60 8.01 -0.87
C GLU A 856 -22.18 7.98 0.55
N VAL A 857 -21.30 7.73 1.50
CA VAL A 857 -21.62 7.75 2.92
C VAL A 857 -21.61 9.19 3.44
N ASP A 858 -22.64 9.57 4.18
CA ASP A 858 -22.65 10.83 4.93
C ASP A 858 -21.76 10.76 6.17
N GLN A 859 -21.32 11.91 6.68
CA GLN A 859 -20.33 11.96 7.77
C GLN A 859 -20.85 11.30 9.07
N ASP A 860 -22.15 11.38 9.33
CA ASP A 860 -22.78 10.77 10.51
C ASP A 860 -22.84 9.24 10.35
N GLY A 861 -23.26 8.75 9.19
CA GLY A 861 -23.24 7.33 8.82
C GLY A 861 -21.83 6.75 8.91
N LEU A 862 -20.82 7.45 8.38
CA LEU A 862 -19.44 7.00 8.44
C LEU A 862 -18.93 6.91 9.88
N THR A 863 -19.18 7.96 10.67
CA THR A 863 -18.73 8.02 12.06
C THR A 863 -19.40 6.93 12.89
N ASN A 864 -20.72 6.76 12.76
CA ASN A 864 -21.50 5.76 13.50
C ASN A 864 -21.06 4.34 13.14
N TRP A 865 -20.94 4.01 11.85
CA TRP A 865 -20.55 2.67 11.42
C TRP A 865 -19.08 2.36 11.71
N ALA A 866 -18.17 3.33 11.58
CA ALA A 866 -16.77 3.17 11.95
C ALA A 866 -16.61 3.02 13.46
N GLU A 867 -17.39 3.74 14.27
CA GLU A 867 -17.44 3.55 15.71
C GLU A 867 -17.99 2.15 16.05
N ILE A 868 -19.03 1.67 15.38
CA ILE A 868 -19.54 0.29 15.53
C ILE A 868 -18.45 -0.76 15.26
N LEU A 869 -17.62 -0.59 14.22
CA LEU A 869 -16.53 -1.51 13.87
C LEU A 869 -15.33 -1.43 14.81
N THR A 870 -14.84 -0.21 15.10
CA THR A 870 -13.68 0.02 15.99
C THR A 870 -14.04 -0.31 17.45
N SER A 871 -15.30 -0.10 17.81
CA SER A 871 -15.91 -0.56 19.04
C SER A 871 -16.42 -2.01 18.97
N GLY A 872 -16.08 -2.78 17.93
CA GLY A 872 -16.38 -4.23 17.85
C GLY A 872 -17.82 -4.61 18.21
N GLN A 873 -18.76 -3.67 18.11
CA GLN A 873 -20.19 -3.88 18.34
C GLN A 873 -20.73 -4.78 17.23
N MET A 874 -20.17 -4.66 16.02
CA MET A 874 -20.39 -5.56 14.90
C MET A 874 -19.07 -5.93 14.24
N THR A 875 -18.97 -7.15 13.72
CA THR A 875 -17.85 -7.57 12.86
C THR A 875 -18.01 -6.97 11.45
N PRO A 876 -16.93 -6.90 10.63
CA PRO A 876 -17.05 -6.52 9.21
C PRO A 876 -18.09 -7.36 8.44
N GLU A 877 -18.23 -8.65 8.76
CA GLU A 877 -19.28 -9.52 8.21
C GLU A 877 -20.68 -9.04 8.60
N GLN A 878 -20.90 -8.74 9.87
CA GLN A 878 -22.20 -8.29 10.38
C GLN A 878 -22.57 -6.92 9.80
N VAL A 879 -21.61 -6.02 9.65
CA VAL A 879 -21.82 -4.72 9.03
C VAL A 879 -22.22 -4.89 7.56
N ALA A 880 -21.44 -5.62 6.76
CA ALA A 880 -21.81 -5.89 5.37
C ALA A 880 -23.21 -6.54 5.27
N ASN A 881 -23.53 -7.49 6.15
CA ASN A 881 -24.85 -8.12 6.18
C ASN A 881 -25.99 -7.15 6.50
N SER A 882 -25.78 -6.18 7.40
CA SER A 882 -26.78 -5.13 7.69
C SER A 882 -27.06 -4.25 6.48
N PHE A 883 -26.08 -4.03 5.61
CA PHE A 883 -26.29 -3.29 4.37
C PHE A 883 -27.09 -4.11 3.36
N PHE A 884 -26.75 -5.39 3.15
CA PHE A 884 -27.52 -6.30 2.28
C PHE A 884 -28.93 -6.61 2.79
N SER A 885 -29.19 -6.39 4.09
CA SER A 885 -30.50 -6.59 4.72
C SER A 885 -31.25 -5.27 4.96
N SER A 886 -30.74 -4.15 4.44
CA SER A 886 -31.36 -2.84 4.65
C SER A 886 -32.53 -2.65 3.69
N GLU A 887 -33.57 -1.97 4.17
CA GLU A 887 -34.68 -1.52 3.31
C GLU A 887 -34.17 -0.68 2.14
N GLU A 888 -33.09 0.07 2.35
CA GLU A 888 -32.42 0.85 1.30
C GLU A 888 -31.85 -0.04 0.18
N PHE A 889 -31.23 -1.18 0.51
CA PHE A 889 -30.77 -2.15 -0.48
C PHE A 889 -31.94 -2.85 -1.20
N GLU A 890 -32.98 -3.25 -0.46
CA GLU A 890 -34.18 -3.86 -1.05
C GLU A 890 -34.86 -2.91 -2.05
N ASN A 891 -34.91 -1.62 -1.74
CA ASN A 891 -35.48 -0.58 -2.61
C ASN A 891 -34.68 -0.34 -3.90
N ARG A 892 -33.47 -0.90 -4.05
CA ARG A 892 -32.70 -0.82 -5.29
C ARG A 892 -33.24 -1.71 -6.41
N ASN A 893 -34.07 -2.71 -6.10
CA ASN A 893 -34.68 -3.63 -7.09
C ASN A 893 -33.67 -4.23 -8.09
N LEU A 894 -32.49 -4.61 -7.60
CA LEU A 894 -31.41 -5.15 -8.43
C LEU A 894 -31.72 -6.56 -8.92
N ASP A 895 -31.23 -6.91 -10.11
CA ASP A 895 -31.31 -8.27 -10.61
C ASP A 895 -30.27 -9.20 -9.95
N SER A 896 -30.43 -10.52 -10.15
CA SER A 896 -29.54 -11.52 -9.56
C SER A 896 -28.08 -11.35 -9.99
N GLU A 897 -27.81 -10.82 -11.18
CA GLU A 897 -26.46 -10.60 -11.69
C GLU A 897 -25.78 -9.43 -11.00
N GLU A 898 -26.49 -8.31 -10.86
CA GLU A 898 -26.04 -7.13 -10.12
C GLU A 898 -25.77 -7.46 -8.66
N ILE A 899 -26.63 -8.27 -8.02
CA ILE A 899 -26.46 -8.73 -6.64
C ILE A 899 -25.16 -9.54 -6.50
N VAL A 900 -24.88 -10.47 -7.42
CA VAL A 900 -23.64 -11.27 -7.38
C VAL A 900 -22.40 -10.40 -7.62
N LYS A 901 -22.45 -9.46 -8.57
CA LYS A 901 -21.34 -8.52 -8.80
C LYS A 901 -21.02 -7.69 -7.55
N ILE A 902 -22.05 -7.23 -6.83
CA ILE A 902 -21.87 -6.53 -5.55
C ILE A 902 -21.21 -7.45 -4.49
N LEU A 903 -21.60 -8.73 -4.41
CA LEU A 903 -20.99 -9.69 -3.50
C LEU A 903 -19.48 -9.87 -3.76
N TYR A 904 -19.06 -10.02 -5.03
CA TYR A 904 -17.64 -10.12 -5.39
C TYR A 904 -16.87 -8.84 -5.03
N ARG A 905 -17.43 -7.66 -5.38
CA ARG A 905 -16.81 -6.37 -5.06
C ARG A 905 -16.71 -6.10 -3.56
N VAL A 906 -17.64 -6.60 -2.74
CA VAL A 906 -17.63 -6.39 -1.28
C VAL A 906 -16.76 -7.41 -0.56
N TYR A 907 -16.90 -8.69 -0.89
CA TYR A 907 -16.26 -9.78 -0.14
C TYR A 907 -14.90 -10.20 -0.71
N MET A 908 -14.64 -9.99 -2.00
CA MET A 908 -13.39 -10.43 -2.64
C MET A 908 -12.51 -9.28 -3.15
N GLY A 909 -13.08 -8.10 -3.40
CA GLY A 909 -12.31 -6.93 -3.85
C GLY A 909 -11.92 -6.95 -5.31
N ARG A 910 -12.64 -7.72 -6.11
CA ARG A 910 -12.48 -7.89 -7.55
C ARG A 910 -13.85 -8.02 -8.21
N GLU A 911 -13.89 -7.96 -9.53
CA GLU A 911 -15.06 -8.34 -10.32
C GLU A 911 -15.24 -9.87 -10.33
N ALA A 912 -16.46 -10.32 -10.60
CA ALA A 912 -16.76 -11.73 -10.77
C ALA A 912 -16.26 -12.23 -12.13
N ASP A 913 -15.62 -13.39 -12.15
CA ASP A 913 -15.27 -14.06 -13.41
C ASP A 913 -16.58 -14.57 -14.05
N GLN A 914 -16.72 -14.52 -15.38
CA GLN A 914 -18.01 -14.76 -16.04
C GLN A 914 -18.59 -16.16 -15.73
N GLU A 915 -17.75 -17.19 -15.62
CA GLU A 915 -18.15 -18.56 -15.29
C GLU A 915 -18.71 -18.68 -13.86
N ASP A 916 -18.05 -18.00 -12.93
CA ASP A 916 -18.39 -17.92 -11.51
C ASP A 916 -19.67 -17.10 -11.31
N LEU A 917 -19.78 -15.95 -11.99
CA LEU A 917 -20.95 -15.09 -12.02
C LEU A 917 -22.19 -15.89 -12.45
N ASN A 918 -22.10 -16.60 -13.57
CA ASN A 918 -23.19 -17.43 -14.09
C ASN A 918 -23.64 -18.47 -13.06
N THR A 919 -22.69 -19.12 -12.38
CA THR A 919 -22.96 -20.14 -11.36
C THR A 919 -23.71 -19.58 -10.15
N TRP A 920 -23.31 -18.41 -9.65
CA TRP A 920 -23.96 -17.79 -8.48
C TRP A 920 -25.30 -17.14 -8.83
N VAL A 921 -25.42 -16.57 -10.03
CA VAL A 921 -26.68 -16.04 -10.57
C VAL A 921 -27.71 -17.16 -10.73
N GLU A 922 -27.29 -18.31 -11.27
CA GLU A 922 -28.16 -19.48 -11.38
C GLU A 922 -28.66 -19.95 -10.00
N LYS A 923 -27.80 -19.95 -8.98
CA LYS A 923 -28.21 -20.30 -7.61
C LYS A 923 -29.24 -19.34 -7.02
N LEU A 924 -29.08 -18.03 -7.22
CA LEU A 924 -30.05 -17.01 -6.81
C LEU A 924 -31.39 -17.18 -7.54
N ASN A 925 -31.33 -17.35 -8.86
CA ASN A 925 -32.53 -17.57 -9.69
C ASN A 925 -33.26 -18.87 -9.33
N ASN A 926 -32.52 -19.90 -8.89
CA ASN A 926 -33.07 -21.17 -8.42
C ASN A 926 -33.56 -21.14 -6.95
N GLY A 927 -33.72 -19.96 -6.37
CA GLY A 927 -34.37 -19.77 -5.07
C GLY A 927 -33.43 -19.81 -3.86
N THR A 928 -32.12 -19.79 -4.06
CA THR A 928 -31.17 -19.61 -2.94
C THR A 928 -31.34 -18.20 -2.38
N LYS A 929 -31.54 -18.09 -1.07
CA LYS A 929 -31.72 -16.78 -0.43
C LYS A 929 -30.41 -15.99 -0.49
N LEU A 930 -30.49 -14.68 -0.76
CA LEU A 930 -29.33 -13.79 -0.74
C LEU A 930 -28.50 -13.93 0.55
N GLN A 931 -29.16 -14.08 1.70
CA GLN A 931 -28.53 -14.29 3.00
C GLN A 931 -27.61 -15.53 3.05
N GLU A 932 -27.94 -16.57 2.28
CA GLU A 932 -27.14 -17.79 2.19
C GLU A 932 -25.91 -17.59 1.30
N LEU A 933 -26.03 -16.78 0.24
CA LEU A 933 -24.89 -16.35 -0.57
C LEU A 933 -23.97 -15.43 0.22
N VAL A 934 -24.51 -14.41 0.90
CA VAL A 934 -23.74 -13.50 1.77
C VAL A 934 -22.90 -14.29 2.80
N LYS A 935 -23.50 -15.31 3.44
CA LYS A 935 -22.82 -16.20 4.39
C LYS A 935 -21.76 -17.12 3.75
N THR A 936 -21.88 -17.39 2.46
CA THR A 936 -20.89 -18.15 1.70
C THR A 936 -19.70 -17.27 1.34
N PHE A 937 -19.97 -16.07 0.82
CA PHE A 937 -18.96 -15.08 0.47
C PHE A 937 -18.18 -14.56 1.69
N SER A 938 -18.82 -14.46 2.86
CA SER A 938 -18.15 -14.09 4.12
C SER A 938 -17.13 -15.12 4.63
N LYS A 939 -17.09 -16.33 4.04
CA LYS A 939 -16.15 -17.39 4.43
C LYS A 939 -14.95 -17.54 3.49
N THR A 940 -14.94 -16.77 2.40
CA THR A 940 -13.89 -16.80 1.37
C THR A 940 -12.53 -16.42 1.94
N LYS A 941 -11.44 -16.89 1.32
CA LYS A 941 -10.08 -16.58 1.80
C LYS A 941 -9.76 -15.10 1.61
N GLU A 942 -10.29 -14.53 0.54
CA GLU A 942 -10.19 -13.15 0.12
C GLU A 942 -10.85 -12.23 1.14
N PHE A 943 -12.06 -12.56 1.60
CA PHE A 943 -12.71 -11.77 2.65
C PHE A 943 -11.96 -11.84 3.97
N LYS A 944 -11.45 -13.03 4.31
CA LYS A 944 -10.58 -13.20 5.48
C LYS A 944 -9.28 -12.40 5.36
N ALA A 945 -8.72 -12.25 4.16
CA ALA A 945 -7.54 -11.41 3.91
C ALA A 945 -7.87 -9.91 4.04
N ILE A 946 -9.02 -9.47 3.51
CA ILE A 946 -9.53 -8.10 3.72
C ILE A 946 -9.68 -7.82 5.21
N ILE A 947 -10.34 -8.70 5.97
CA ILE A 947 -10.50 -8.56 7.42
C ILE A 947 -9.14 -8.59 8.14
N SER A 948 -8.23 -9.47 7.74
CA SER A 948 -6.90 -9.57 8.35
C SER A 948 -6.07 -8.30 8.10
N SER A 949 -6.24 -7.64 6.96
CA SER A 949 -5.58 -6.35 6.67
C SER A 949 -6.16 -5.16 7.45
N MET A 950 -7.34 -5.32 8.06
CA MET A 950 -7.97 -4.31 8.93
C MET A 950 -7.44 -4.35 10.36
N ILE A 951 -6.67 -5.38 10.70
CA ILE A 951 -6.32 -5.79 12.05
C ILE A 951 -4.79 -5.84 12.18
N ASP A 952 -4.21 -5.26 13.24
CA ASP A 952 -2.78 -5.47 13.58
C ASP A 952 -2.52 -6.89 14.13
#